data_AF-A0A814B5G7-F1
#
_entry.id   AF-A0A814B5G7-F1
#
_cell.length_a   1.000
_cell.length_b   1.000
_cell.length_c   1.000
_cell.angle_alpha   90.00
_cell.angle_beta   90.00
_cell.angle_gamma   90.00
#
_symmetry.space_group_name_H-M   'P 1'
#
loop_
_entity.id
_entity.type
_entity.pdbx_description
1 polymer ?
#
loop_
_entity_poly.entity_id
_entity_poly.type
_entity_poly.pdbx_seq_one_letter_code
_entity_poly.pdbx_strand_id
1 'polypeptide(L)'
;MFCSFNETTSGGGMVVWTDKGFTLCFFDTFTTSILFGFILIFGLIQFIFYKRYGFKIEKEYIDASVLYSLQVILTVLLACEPILLYATETTAFGKTKLPGYTIFRFILRTIAWLFSLIILRIERTKTMPTAQTRGHGLTILSFWCIAVLIELFALISYSSPLWFFQPIIRHDSPIEEIHLVRFGYWIFRLLATISVFCIGIRAPGVPRRRYAVMLNRSQSQVEEDISKESVWSKFFRHSSILAPCIWPRGHFKLQLNIFICVLIVLTGRLLSLEIPRYTKLITDELIQSSNGTTDTFLNLGARLRSPETWPWRLVIILMVLRLIQGAGSFNSGILELLRSTLWTKVDQYTTRTLKLRVFTHLHDLSLAWHLKKKTGEIISIVDRGTDSLDSILNYILFNIFPTIADISIAVVYLIITFNIWFGIIVFGTMLLYLSVTIFVTEWRTKFKKQVNKLNNEMKASVVDSLINFETVKYYGAEQYEVEQYRETIEKYQKAEWTNQLSLQLLNFIQAILITIGLTVGSLYCAWLVSVKHELTVGDYVLFGAYVIQLYGPLNFFGTYYRLIQQAFVDMENMLDLLDIKPDVQDSPFAKDLVINNGMIEFDNVCFHYQNERQILKNVSFSILPGQTLAIVGPSGAGKSTIVRLLFRFYDVQSGSIKIDGTDISVVTQNSLRRSIGVVPQDTVLFNKNILYNIRYGRVTATDREVENAARTAEMHDRINTFPEGYKTIVGERGLKLSGGEKQRVAIARTLLKAPAIVLLDEATSALDTHTERQIQSALQTVCDGRTTLIVAHRLSTISHADVIIVLKDGEVVERGSHDELLTKTDGVYASMWKQQSTSYTNADKPTTISDDSADGQVFAPTNQSHHHHH
;
A
#
# COMPACT_ATOMS: atom_id res chain seq x y z
N MET A 1 48.67 -29.07 -8.08
CA MET A 1 48.31 -30.50 -7.96
C MET A 1 47.39 -31.02 -9.06
N PHE A 2 46.57 -30.18 -9.74
CA PHE A 2 45.68 -30.65 -10.82
C PHE A 2 46.09 -30.24 -12.25
N CYS A 3 46.90 -29.19 -12.41
CA CYS A 3 47.44 -28.74 -13.71
C CYS A 3 48.89 -29.23 -13.92
N SER A 4 49.31 -29.36 -15.18
CA SER A 4 50.66 -29.83 -15.53
C SER A 4 51.75 -28.80 -15.20
N PHE A 5 53.00 -29.24 -15.06
CA PHE A 5 54.15 -28.40 -14.66
C PHE A 5 54.46 -27.25 -15.66
N ASN A 6 54.01 -27.36 -16.92
CA ASN A 6 54.17 -26.32 -17.95
C ASN A 6 53.16 -25.15 -17.82
N GLU A 7 52.13 -25.26 -16.98
CA GLU A 7 51.12 -24.20 -16.75
C GLU A 7 51.31 -23.48 -15.41
N THR A 8 52.42 -23.74 -14.72
CA THR A 8 52.81 -23.11 -13.46
C THR A 8 54.11 -22.34 -13.63
N THR A 9 54.10 -21.04 -13.31
CA THR A 9 55.35 -20.25 -13.25
C THR A 9 56.26 -20.76 -12.14
N SER A 10 57.56 -20.48 -12.23
CA SER A 10 58.60 -20.90 -11.26
C SER A 10 58.35 -20.47 -9.79
N GLY A 11 57.31 -19.65 -9.53
CA GLY A 11 56.84 -19.24 -8.20
C GLY A 11 55.53 -19.88 -7.72
N GLY A 12 55.00 -20.91 -8.38
CA GLY A 12 53.81 -21.64 -7.92
C GLY A 12 52.45 -20.96 -8.17
N GLY A 13 52.42 -19.87 -8.93
CA GLY A 13 51.19 -19.22 -9.38
C GLY A 13 50.59 -19.89 -10.63
N MET A 14 49.29 -20.19 -10.60
CA MET A 14 48.54 -20.72 -11.76
C MET A 14 48.38 -19.62 -12.82
N VAL A 15 48.80 -19.89 -14.06
CA VAL A 15 48.58 -18.94 -15.16
C VAL A 15 47.12 -19.06 -15.63
N VAL A 16 46.35 -17.99 -15.43
CA VAL A 16 44.91 -17.95 -15.72
C VAL A 16 44.65 -17.75 -17.22
N TRP A 17 45.53 -17.02 -17.90
CA TRP A 17 45.38 -16.61 -19.29
C TRP A 17 46.70 -16.80 -20.05
N THR A 18 46.68 -17.56 -21.14
CA THR A 18 47.84 -17.86 -22.00
C THR A 18 47.36 -17.96 -23.45
N ASP A 19 48.15 -17.50 -24.43
CA ASP A 19 47.87 -17.64 -25.87
C ASP A 19 46.43 -17.26 -26.29
N LYS A 20 45.99 -16.04 -25.95
CA LYS A 20 44.69 -15.48 -26.36
C LYS A 20 43.45 -16.21 -25.81
N GLY A 21 43.56 -16.93 -24.68
CA GLY A 21 42.41 -17.52 -23.98
C GLY A 21 42.72 -18.00 -22.56
N PHE A 22 41.71 -18.57 -21.90
CA PHE A 22 41.87 -19.21 -20.58
C PHE A 22 42.67 -20.52 -20.71
N THR A 23 43.45 -20.89 -19.71
CA THR A 23 43.97 -22.26 -19.64
C THR A 23 42.83 -23.25 -19.43
N LEU A 24 42.85 -24.38 -20.15
CA LEU A 24 41.82 -25.43 -20.03
C LEU A 24 41.70 -25.93 -18.58
N CYS A 25 42.83 -26.04 -17.87
CA CYS A 25 42.84 -26.44 -16.47
C CYS A 25 42.11 -25.44 -15.56
N PHE A 26 42.37 -24.13 -15.71
CA PHE A 26 41.70 -23.10 -14.92
C PHE A 26 40.21 -23.06 -15.22
N PHE A 27 39.84 -23.04 -16.51
CA PHE A 27 38.45 -22.96 -16.94
C PHE A 27 37.62 -24.14 -16.41
N ASP A 28 38.09 -25.37 -16.63
CA ASP A 28 37.35 -26.57 -16.20
C ASP A 28 37.29 -26.68 -14.67
N THR A 29 38.37 -26.36 -13.96
CA THR A 29 38.37 -26.41 -12.50
C THR A 29 37.44 -25.35 -11.89
N PHE A 30 37.50 -24.12 -12.41
CA PHE A 30 36.72 -22.99 -11.90
C PHE A 30 35.22 -23.15 -12.17
N THR A 31 34.85 -23.43 -13.43
CA THR A 31 33.44 -23.54 -13.84
C THR A 31 32.75 -24.73 -13.18
N THR A 32 33.45 -25.87 -13.08
CA THR A 32 32.90 -27.06 -12.42
C THR A 32 32.75 -26.83 -10.91
N SER A 33 33.67 -26.11 -10.28
CA SER A 33 33.56 -25.74 -8.86
C SER A 33 32.37 -24.83 -8.58
N ILE A 34 32.09 -23.86 -9.46
CA ILE A 34 30.94 -22.96 -9.32
C ILE A 34 29.61 -23.71 -9.47
N LEU A 35 29.48 -24.54 -10.50
CA LEU A 35 28.25 -25.32 -10.72
C LEU A 35 27.97 -26.27 -9.56
N PHE A 36 29.00 -27.00 -9.13
CA PHE A 36 28.89 -27.92 -8.01
C PHE A 36 28.62 -27.19 -6.70
N GLY A 37 29.35 -26.11 -6.39
CA GLY A 37 29.17 -25.34 -5.17
C GLY A 37 27.78 -24.73 -5.05
N PHE A 38 27.25 -24.20 -6.16
CA PHE A 38 25.90 -23.61 -6.19
C PHE A 38 24.83 -24.67 -5.88
N ILE A 39 24.85 -25.80 -6.59
CA ILE A 39 23.82 -26.83 -6.42
C ILE A 39 23.97 -27.57 -5.09
N LEU A 40 25.20 -27.70 -4.57
CA LEU A 40 25.44 -28.27 -3.25
C LEU A 40 24.79 -27.40 -2.18
N ILE A 41 25.10 -26.10 -2.13
CA ILE A 41 24.60 -25.22 -1.07
C ILE A 41 23.09 -24.99 -1.22
N PHE A 42 22.66 -24.42 -2.35
CA PHE A 42 21.27 -24.01 -2.52
C PHE A 42 20.35 -25.20 -2.77
N GLY A 43 20.85 -26.24 -3.45
CA GLY A 43 20.10 -27.47 -3.67
C GLY A 43 19.92 -28.28 -2.39
N LEU A 44 20.93 -28.38 -1.50
CA LEU A 44 20.75 -29.05 -0.20
C LEU A 44 19.76 -28.29 0.67
N ILE A 45 19.85 -26.94 0.71
CA ILE A 45 18.87 -26.11 1.43
C ILE A 45 17.47 -26.42 0.90
N GLN A 46 17.26 -26.34 -0.41
CA GLN A 46 15.96 -26.63 -1.00
C GLN A 46 15.49 -28.07 -0.68
N PHE A 47 16.36 -29.06 -0.80
CA PHE A 47 16.05 -30.45 -0.47
C PHE A 47 15.59 -30.62 0.99
N ILE A 48 16.33 -30.01 1.94
CA ILE A 48 16.01 -30.05 3.38
C ILE A 48 14.65 -29.39 3.65
N PHE A 49 14.40 -28.22 3.05
CA PHE A 49 13.15 -27.48 3.22
C PHE A 49 11.95 -28.27 2.68
N TYR A 50 12.03 -28.83 1.46
CA TYR A 50 10.97 -29.64 0.88
C TYR A 50 10.79 -30.99 1.60
N LYS A 51 11.83 -31.53 2.23
CA LYS A 51 11.71 -32.73 3.08
C LYS A 51 11.01 -32.43 4.40
N ARG A 52 11.29 -31.27 5.02
CA ARG A 52 10.77 -30.89 6.34
C ARG A 52 9.37 -30.26 6.29
N TYR A 53 9.06 -29.49 5.23
CA TYR A 53 7.85 -28.68 5.16
C TYR A 53 6.99 -28.92 3.90
N GLY A 54 7.43 -29.77 2.97
CA GLY A 54 6.73 -30.00 1.70
C GLY A 54 5.64 -31.08 1.81
N PHE A 55 4.45 -30.78 1.29
CA PHE A 55 3.33 -31.72 1.18
C PHE A 55 3.42 -32.50 -0.14
N LYS A 56 3.03 -33.79 -0.14
CA LYS A 56 2.98 -34.59 -1.38
C LYS A 56 1.74 -34.20 -2.19
N ILE A 57 1.91 -34.00 -3.49
CA ILE A 57 0.82 -33.75 -4.44
C ILE A 57 0.14 -35.08 -4.78
N GLU A 58 -1.18 -35.12 -4.72
CA GLU A 58 -1.96 -36.29 -5.13
C GLU A 58 -1.84 -36.52 -6.65
N LYS A 59 -1.82 -37.79 -7.07
CA LYS A 59 -1.51 -38.18 -8.46
C LYS A 59 -2.45 -37.59 -9.51
N GLU A 60 -3.68 -37.24 -9.12
CA GLU A 60 -4.71 -36.66 -10.00
C GLU A 60 -4.40 -35.23 -10.45
N TYR A 61 -3.52 -34.52 -9.74
CA TYR A 61 -3.15 -33.13 -10.05
C TYR A 61 -1.82 -32.99 -10.80
N ILE A 62 -1.17 -34.10 -11.17
CA ILE A 62 0.09 -34.11 -11.90
C ILE A 62 -0.22 -34.32 -13.39
N ASP A 63 -0.24 -33.22 -14.15
CA ASP A 63 -0.45 -33.28 -15.60
C ASP A 63 0.64 -34.10 -16.31
N ALA A 64 0.23 -34.96 -17.24
CA ALA A 64 1.14 -35.70 -18.11
C ALA A 64 1.63 -34.77 -19.24
N SER A 65 2.81 -34.17 -19.06
CA SER A 65 3.40 -33.27 -20.05
C SER A 65 4.57 -33.91 -20.78
N VAL A 66 4.48 -33.99 -22.11
CA VAL A 66 5.57 -34.45 -23.00
C VAL A 66 6.82 -33.58 -22.84
N LEU A 67 6.63 -32.27 -22.60
CA LEU A 67 7.72 -31.32 -22.37
C LEU A 67 8.50 -31.63 -21.08
N TYR A 68 7.83 -32.12 -20.04
CA TYR A 68 8.52 -32.55 -18.81
C TYR A 68 9.35 -33.82 -19.07
N SER A 69 8.82 -34.79 -19.81
CA SER A 69 9.58 -35.99 -20.19
C SER A 69 10.83 -35.64 -21.01
N LEU A 70 10.70 -34.71 -21.96
CA LEU A 70 11.83 -34.18 -22.73
C LEU A 70 12.86 -33.49 -21.83
N GLN A 71 12.42 -32.69 -20.86
CA GLN A 71 13.28 -32.01 -19.89
C GLN A 71 14.07 -32.98 -19.01
N VAL A 72 13.44 -34.08 -18.56
CA VAL A 72 14.11 -35.15 -17.81
C VAL A 72 15.13 -35.87 -18.69
N ILE A 73 14.77 -36.21 -19.93
CA ILE A 73 15.69 -36.88 -20.86
C ILE A 73 16.93 -36.00 -21.11
N LEU A 74 16.75 -34.72 -21.39
CA LEU A 74 17.86 -33.79 -21.62
C LEU A 74 18.76 -33.61 -20.39
N THR A 75 18.19 -33.55 -19.18
CA THR A 75 18.97 -33.46 -17.94
C THR A 75 19.73 -34.75 -17.61
N VAL A 76 19.19 -35.92 -17.94
CA VAL A 76 19.91 -37.20 -17.86
C VAL A 76 21.08 -37.24 -18.85
N LEU A 77 20.85 -36.83 -20.09
CA LEU A 77 21.90 -36.79 -21.10
C LEU A 77 23.05 -35.85 -20.68
N LEU A 78 22.74 -34.70 -20.07
CA LEU A 78 23.73 -33.79 -19.50
C LEU A 78 24.48 -34.36 -18.28
N ALA A 79 23.89 -35.29 -17.53
CA ALA A 79 24.57 -36.00 -16.45
C ALA A 79 25.53 -37.09 -16.97
N CYS A 80 25.21 -37.71 -18.11
CA CYS A 80 26.02 -38.75 -18.76
C CYS A 80 27.17 -38.18 -19.61
N GLU A 81 27.05 -36.97 -20.16
CA GLU A 81 28.06 -36.33 -21.02
C GLU A 81 29.48 -36.30 -20.42
N PRO A 82 29.70 -35.90 -19.14
CA PRO A 82 31.05 -35.85 -18.57
C PRO A 82 31.73 -37.22 -18.49
N ILE A 83 30.94 -38.29 -18.37
CA ILE A 83 31.41 -39.68 -18.31
C ILE A 83 31.89 -40.13 -19.69
N LEU A 84 31.08 -39.85 -20.71
CA LEU A 84 31.37 -40.18 -22.11
C LEU A 84 32.62 -39.43 -22.60
N LEU A 85 32.72 -38.14 -22.26
CA LEU A 85 33.89 -37.33 -22.61
C LEU A 85 35.18 -37.80 -21.92
N TYR A 86 35.10 -38.22 -20.66
CA TYR A 86 36.26 -38.81 -19.97
C TYR A 86 36.68 -40.14 -20.60
N ALA A 87 35.71 -41.00 -20.95
CA ALA A 87 35.98 -42.26 -21.63
C ALA A 87 36.67 -42.06 -22.98
N THR A 88 36.17 -41.13 -23.82
CA THR A 88 36.78 -40.84 -25.13
C THR A 88 38.19 -40.23 -24.99
N GLU A 89 38.42 -39.35 -24.00
CA GLU A 89 39.75 -38.81 -23.72
C GLU A 89 40.72 -39.90 -23.26
N THR A 90 40.29 -40.85 -22.41
CA THR A 90 41.16 -41.95 -21.95
C THR A 90 41.55 -42.92 -23.07
N THR A 91 40.65 -43.16 -24.04
CA THR A 91 40.94 -44.01 -25.20
C THR A 91 41.85 -43.35 -26.21
N ALA A 92 41.76 -42.02 -26.37
CA ALA A 92 42.52 -41.27 -27.37
C ALA A 92 43.95 -40.93 -26.94
N PHE A 93 44.22 -40.72 -25.64
CA PHE A 93 45.55 -40.31 -25.15
C PHE A 93 46.53 -41.48 -24.85
N GLY A 94 46.10 -42.75 -24.89
CA GLY A 94 46.97 -43.91 -24.61
C GLY A 94 47.67 -43.87 -23.23
N LYS A 95 48.80 -44.61 -23.05
CA LYS A 95 49.59 -44.70 -21.79
C LYS A 95 50.22 -43.37 -21.30
N THR A 96 49.83 -42.22 -21.84
CA THR A 96 50.30 -40.90 -21.36
C THR A 96 49.54 -40.48 -20.10
N LYS A 97 50.18 -39.71 -19.21
CA LYS A 97 49.58 -39.27 -17.94
C LYS A 97 48.48 -38.24 -18.21
N LEU A 98 47.22 -38.63 -18.01
CA LEU A 98 46.07 -37.71 -18.03
C LEU A 98 46.23 -36.63 -16.96
N PRO A 99 45.94 -35.36 -17.27
CA PRO A 99 46.03 -34.27 -16.30
C PRO A 99 44.89 -34.38 -15.26
N GLY A 100 45.19 -34.14 -13.99
CA GLY A 100 44.28 -34.41 -12.86
C GLY A 100 42.96 -33.62 -12.89
N TYR A 101 42.89 -32.48 -13.59
CA TYR A 101 41.66 -31.69 -13.70
C TYR A 101 40.55 -32.39 -14.51
N THR A 102 40.87 -33.35 -15.39
CA THR A 102 39.85 -34.08 -16.17
C THR A 102 39.02 -35.01 -15.28
N ILE A 103 39.67 -35.64 -14.29
CA ILE A 103 39.01 -36.45 -13.25
C ILE A 103 38.13 -35.55 -12.37
N PHE A 104 38.64 -34.38 -11.98
CA PHE A 104 37.90 -33.40 -11.18
C PHE A 104 36.63 -32.92 -11.90
N ARG A 105 36.75 -32.57 -13.20
CA ARG A 105 35.64 -32.17 -14.06
C ARG A 105 34.59 -33.27 -14.18
N PHE A 106 35.00 -34.52 -14.44
CA PHE A 106 34.11 -35.67 -14.56
C PHE A 106 33.27 -35.87 -13.29
N ILE A 107 33.92 -35.99 -12.13
CA ILE A 107 33.23 -36.34 -10.87
C ILE A 107 32.21 -35.26 -10.48
N LEU A 108 32.66 -34.00 -10.37
CA LEU A 108 31.83 -32.95 -9.79
C LEU A 108 30.66 -32.56 -10.69
N ARG A 109 30.86 -32.62 -12.01
CA ARG A 109 29.84 -32.23 -12.98
C ARG A 109 28.74 -33.27 -13.10
N THR A 110 29.08 -34.56 -13.09
CA THR A 110 28.10 -35.64 -13.02
C THR A 110 27.27 -35.54 -11.74
N ILE A 111 27.90 -35.29 -10.59
CA ILE A 111 27.16 -35.11 -9.32
C ILE A 111 26.23 -33.89 -9.39
N ALA A 112 26.70 -32.76 -9.96
CA ALA A 112 25.89 -31.54 -10.05
C ALA A 112 24.60 -31.74 -10.87
N TRP A 113 24.70 -32.38 -12.04
CA TRP A 113 23.54 -32.67 -12.90
C TRP A 113 22.61 -33.73 -12.31
N LEU A 114 23.15 -34.76 -11.64
CA LEU A 114 22.33 -35.73 -10.90
C LEU A 114 21.53 -35.04 -9.78
N PHE A 115 22.14 -34.09 -9.07
CA PHE A 115 21.46 -33.34 -8.03
C PHE A 115 20.36 -32.42 -8.57
N SER A 116 20.60 -31.78 -9.73
CA SER A 116 19.56 -31.02 -10.45
C SER A 116 18.36 -31.90 -10.81
N LEU A 117 18.57 -33.15 -11.23
CA LEU A 117 17.49 -34.10 -11.53
C LEU A 117 16.71 -34.51 -10.29
N ILE A 118 17.37 -34.67 -9.14
CA ILE A 118 16.70 -34.94 -7.86
C ILE A 118 15.77 -33.79 -7.47
N ILE A 119 16.24 -32.53 -7.58
CA ILE A 119 15.42 -31.34 -7.30
C ILE A 119 14.23 -31.24 -8.27
N LEU A 120 14.46 -31.47 -9.56
CA LEU A 120 13.40 -31.47 -10.58
C LEU A 120 12.28 -32.46 -10.27
N ARG A 121 12.62 -33.63 -9.73
CA ARG A 121 11.66 -34.66 -9.32
C ARG A 121 10.91 -34.28 -8.03
N ILE A 122 11.60 -33.63 -7.09
CA ILE A 122 10.99 -33.17 -5.83
C ILE A 122 9.97 -32.06 -6.10
N GLU A 123 10.30 -31.08 -6.93
CA GLU A 123 9.37 -29.98 -7.27
C GLU A 123 8.11 -30.48 -7.98
N ARG A 124 8.19 -31.58 -8.75
CA ARG A 124 7.02 -32.20 -9.38
C ARG A 124 6.13 -32.93 -8.37
N THR A 125 6.70 -33.46 -7.29
CA THR A 125 5.99 -34.36 -6.36
C THR A 125 5.60 -33.70 -5.04
N LYS A 126 6.18 -32.54 -4.72
CA LYS A 126 5.95 -31.82 -3.47
C LYS A 126 5.76 -30.32 -3.67
N THR A 127 4.85 -29.71 -2.92
CA THR A 127 4.63 -28.26 -2.89
C THR A 127 4.87 -27.66 -1.49
N MET A 128 5.26 -26.37 -1.47
CA MET A 128 5.46 -25.60 -0.23
C MET A 128 4.19 -24.82 0.14
N PRO A 129 3.84 -24.70 1.42
CA PRO A 129 2.61 -24.03 1.87
C PRO A 129 2.59 -22.51 1.64
N THR A 130 3.75 -21.86 1.53
CA THR A 130 3.86 -20.39 1.55
C THR A 130 4.15 -19.74 0.19
N ALA A 131 4.45 -20.53 -0.86
CA ALA A 131 4.83 -19.99 -2.17
C ALA A 131 4.16 -20.77 -3.30
N GLN A 132 3.13 -20.16 -3.90
CA GLN A 132 2.55 -20.63 -5.16
C GLN A 132 3.34 -20.00 -6.32
N THR A 133 4.51 -20.55 -6.64
CA THR A 133 5.26 -20.10 -7.81
C THR A 133 4.59 -20.64 -9.08
N ARG A 134 4.33 -19.75 -10.05
CA ARG A 134 3.82 -20.11 -11.38
C ARG A 134 4.81 -20.96 -12.22
N GLY A 135 5.98 -21.28 -11.67
CA GLY A 135 7.00 -22.10 -12.32
C GLY A 135 7.94 -22.78 -11.32
N HIS A 136 9.01 -23.39 -11.85
CA HIS A 136 10.07 -24.06 -11.09
C HIS A 136 10.69 -23.15 -10.01
N GLY A 137 11.25 -23.77 -8.97
CA GLY A 137 11.93 -23.03 -7.91
C GLY A 137 13.12 -22.23 -8.42
N LEU A 138 13.41 -21.11 -7.77
CA LEU A 138 14.49 -20.20 -8.16
C LEU A 138 15.84 -20.93 -8.25
N THR A 139 16.11 -21.85 -7.32
CA THR A 139 17.36 -22.62 -7.25
C THR A 139 17.64 -23.40 -8.54
N ILE A 140 16.66 -24.16 -9.05
CA ILE A 140 16.90 -25.01 -10.24
C ILE A 140 16.98 -24.18 -11.52
N LEU A 141 16.19 -23.11 -11.62
CA LEU A 141 16.25 -22.18 -12.74
C LEU A 141 17.59 -21.42 -12.77
N SER A 142 18.06 -20.95 -11.60
CA SER A 142 19.37 -20.31 -11.45
C SER A 142 20.51 -21.27 -11.78
N PHE A 143 20.42 -22.55 -11.39
CA PHE A 143 21.42 -23.56 -11.75
C PHE A 143 21.53 -23.73 -13.28
N TRP A 144 20.41 -23.90 -13.99
CA TRP A 144 20.44 -24.00 -15.46
C TRP A 144 20.91 -22.72 -16.13
N CYS A 145 20.55 -21.55 -15.59
CA CYS A 145 21.05 -20.27 -16.08
C CYS A 145 22.58 -20.16 -15.93
N ILE A 146 23.12 -20.50 -14.75
CA ILE A 146 24.57 -20.54 -14.50
C ILE A 146 25.25 -21.54 -15.45
N ALA A 147 24.64 -22.70 -15.69
CA ALA A 147 25.17 -23.68 -16.65
C ALA A 147 25.24 -23.12 -18.08
N VAL A 148 24.18 -22.47 -18.56
CA VAL A 148 24.19 -21.81 -19.88
C VAL A 148 25.24 -20.71 -19.95
N LEU A 149 25.34 -19.86 -18.91
CA LEU A 149 26.34 -18.80 -18.85
C LEU A 149 27.76 -19.34 -18.87
N ILE A 150 28.03 -20.46 -18.21
CA ILE A 150 29.34 -21.12 -18.23
C ILE A 150 29.69 -21.66 -19.63
N GLU A 151 28.73 -22.24 -20.35
CA GLU A 151 28.99 -22.69 -21.72
C GLU A 151 29.23 -21.52 -22.68
N LEU A 152 28.54 -20.40 -22.47
CA LEU A 152 28.77 -19.17 -23.23
C LEU A 152 30.11 -18.51 -22.84
N PHE A 153 30.53 -18.61 -21.58
CA PHE A 153 31.82 -18.12 -21.10
C PHE A 153 33.00 -18.81 -21.80
N ALA A 154 32.82 -20.06 -22.24
CA ALA A 154 33.78 -20.82 -23.03
C ALA A 154 34.15 -20.12 -24.35
N LEU A 155 33.22 -19.39 -24.97
CA LEU A 155 33.41 -18.69 -26.26
C LEU A 155 34.47 -17.58 -26.19
N ILE A 156 34.79 -17.07 -25.01
CA ILE A 156 35.83 -16.04 -24.83
C ILE A 156 37.19 -16.54 -25.33
N SER A 157 37.44 -17.84 -25.25
CA SER A 157 38.70 -18.45 -25.70
C SER A 157 38.65 -18.96 -27.15
N TYR A 158 37.71 -18.46 -27.96
CA TYR A 158 37.57 -18.86 -29.37
C TYR A 158 38.85 -18.66 -30.21
N SER A 159 39.62 -17.61 -29.91
CA SER A 159 40.85 -17.27 -30.65
C SER A 159 42.12 -17.94 -30.10
N SER A 160 41.99 -18.78 -29.07
CA SER A 160 43.14 -19.49 -28.47
C SER A 160 43.47 -20.76 -29.26
N PRO A 161 44.73 -20.98 -29.67
CA PRO A 161 45.16 -22.19 -30.37
C PRO A 161 45.17 -23.42 -29.45
N LEU A 162 45.15 -23.23 -28.13
CA LEU A 162 45.07 -24.30 -27.13
C LEU A 162 43.65 -24.85 -26.97
N TRP A 163 42.64 -24.19 -27.55
CA TRP A 163 41.23 -24.53 -27.39
C TRP A 163 40.70 -25.27 -28.61
N PHE A 164 39.62 -26.03 -28.39
CA PHE A 164 38.98 -26.88 -29.41
C PHE A 164 38.25 -26.11 -30.53
N PHE A 165 38.34 -24.77 -30.56
CA PHE A 165 37.67 -23.92 -31.56
C PHE A 165 38.44 -23.75 -32.87
N GLN A 166 39.77 -23.89 -32.86
CA GLN A 166 40.59 -23.86 -34.07
C GLN A 166 41.13 -25.27 -34.38
N PRO A 167 40.75 -25.89 -35.51
CA PRO A 167 41.48 -27.04 -36.01
C PRO A 167 42.83 -26.51 -36.50
N ILE A 168 43.90 -26.79 -35.75
CA ILE A 168 45.26 -26.50 -36.17
C ILE A 168 45.47 -27.20 -37.52
N ILE A 169 45.78 -26.47 -38.58
CA ILE A 169 46.22 -27.02 -39.86
C ILE A 169 47.68 -27.44 -39.68
N ARG A 170 47.95 -28.63 -39.15
CA ARG A 170 49.31 -29.20 -39.17
C ARG A 170 49.21 -30.71 -39.34
N HIS A 171 49.40 -31.11 -40.59
CA HIS A 171 49.06 -32.39 -41.22
C HIS A 171 49.64 -33.69 -40.64
N ASP A 172 50.08 -33.75 -39.37
CA ASP A 172 50.55 -34.98 -38.73
C ASP A 172 50.45 -34.89 -37.19
N SER A 173 49.35 -35.37 -36.57
CA SER A 173 49.33 -35.97 -35.22
C SER A 173 47.93 -36.44 -34.74
N PRO A 174 47.83 -37.44 -33.85
CA PRO A 174 46.58 -37.92 -33.20
C PRO A 174 45.88 -36.89 -32.26
N ILE A 175 46.34 -35.64 -32.26
CA ILE A 175 45.86 -34.57 -31.38
C ILE A 175 44.66 -33.85 -32.00
N GLU A 176 44.58 -33.76 -33.34
CA GLU A 176 43.47 -33.09 -34.06
C GLU A 176 42.11 -33.78 -33.83
N GLU A 177 42.07 -35.12 -33.81
CA GLU A 177 40.83 -35.88 -33.60
C GLU A 177 40.18 -35.57 -32.24
N ILE A 178 41.00 -35.32 -31.21
CA ILE A 178 40.53 -35.04 -29.84
C ILE A 178 39.90 -33.66 -29.74
N HIS A 179 40.43 -32.66 -30.45
CA HIS A 179 39.86 -31.31 -30.46
C HIS A 179 38.49 -31.30 -31.17
N LEU A 180 38.34 -32.02 -32.29
CA LEU A 180 37.06 -32.16 -32.98
C LEU A 180 35.99 -32.83 -32.09
N VAL A 181 36.39 -33.89 -31.37
CA VAL A 181 35.51 -34.58 -30.42
C VAL A 181 35.09 -33.64 -29.28
N ARG A 182 36.03 -32.90 -28.67
CA ARG A 182 35.72 -31.90 -27.62
C ARG A 182 34.76 -30.81 -28.08
N PHE A 183 34.93 -30.32 -29.31
CA PHE A 183 34.03 -29.33 -29.90
C PHE A 183 32.61 -29.88 -30.10
N GLY A 184 32.48 -31.12 -30.59
CA GLY A 184 31.18 -31.80 -30.72
C GLY A 184 30.45 -31.95 -29.39
N TYR A 185 31.15 -32.37 -28.32
CA TYR A 185 30.59 -32.46 -26.97
C TYR A 185 30.18 -31.09 -26.40
N TRP A 186 30.97 -30.04 -26.65
CA TRP A 186 30.62 -28.68 -26.24
C TRP A 186 29.36 -28.16 -26.95
N ILE A 187 29.21 -28.37 -28.27
CA ILE A 187 27.98 -28.00 -29.01
C ILE A 187 26.77 -28.72 -28.44
N PHE A 188 26.88 -30.04 -28.25
CA PHE A 188 25.80 -30.84 -27.69
C PHE A 188 25.36 -30.28 -26.32
N ARG A 189 26.33 -29.99 -25.47
CA ARG A 189 26.09 -29.47 -24.13
C ARG A 189 25.48 -28.07 -24.13
N LEU A 190 25.95 -27.17 -24.98
CA LEU A 190 25.37 -25.83 -25.15
C LEU A 190 23.90 -25.91 -25.58
N LEU A 191 23.59 -26.71 -26.61
CA LEU A 191 22.22 -26.86 -27.10
C LEU A 191 21.31 -27.54 -26.07
N ALA A 192 21.79 -28.58 -25.39
CA ALA A 192 21.02 -29.29 -24.39
C ALA A 192 20.75 -28.42 -23.15
N THR A 193 21.74 -27.66 -22.66
CA THR A 193 21.55 -26.75 -21.50
C THR A 193 20.60 -25.60 -21.81
N ILE A 194 20.70 -24.98 -23.00
CA ILE A 194 19.75 -23.95 -23.46
C ILE A 194 18.34 -24.54 -23.57
N SER A 195 18.20 -25.74 -24.13
CA SER A 195 16.90 -26.41 -24.28
C SER A 195 16.26 -26.70 -22.90
N VAL A 196 17.04 -27.20 -21.94
CA VAL A 196 16.57 -27.44 -20.56
C VAL A 196 16.12 -26.13 -19.90
N PHE A 197 16.89 -25.05 -20.06
CA PHE A 197 16.54 -23.75 -19.50
C PHE A 197 15.26 -23.17 -20.12
N CYS A 198 15.13 -23.16 -21.45
CA CYS A 198 13.96 -22.67 -22.17
C CYS A 198 12.69 -23.45 -21.81
N ILE A 199 12.78 -24.78 -21.73
CA ILE A 199 11.66 -25.63 -21.27
C ILE A 199 11.36 -25.34 -19.78
N GLY A 200 12.40 -25.14 -18.97
CA GLY A 200 12.31 -24.82 -17.54
C GLY A 200 11.54 -23.53 -17.24
N ILE A 201 11.68 -22.48 -18.06
CA ILE A 201 10.90 -21.22 -17.89
C ILE A 201 9.39 -21.47 -18.00
N ARG A 202 8.98 -22.41 -18.86
CA ARG A 202 7.57 -22.76 -19.05
C ARG A 202 7.01 -23.66 -17.93
N ALA A 203 7.91 -24.25 -17.12
CA ALA A 203 7.65 -25.14 -15.99
C ALA A 203 6.54 -26.18 -16.26
N PRO A 204 6.72 -27.06 -17.27
CA PRO A 204 5.68 -27.93 -17.80
C PRO A 204 5.15 -28.99 -16.81
N GLY A 205 5.81 -29.18 -15.66
CA GLY A 205 5.46 -30.19 -14.65
C GLY A 205 4.82 -29.65 -13.36
N VAL A 206 4.49 -28.36 -13.29
CA VAL A 206 3.90 -27.72 -12.08
C VAL A 206 2.41 -27.41 -12.32
N PRO A 207 1.48 -27.81 -11.43
CA PRO A 207 0.04 -27.61 -11.61
C PRO A 207 -0.35 -26.11 -11.65
N ARG A 208 -1.22 -25.74 -12.60
CA ARG A 208 -1.53 -24.31 -12.93
C ARG A 208 -2.85 -23.76 -12.35
N ARG A 209 -3.75 -24.58 -11.80
CA ARG A 209 -5.10 -24.11 -11.40
C ARG A 209 -5.08 -23.26 -10.12
N ARG A 210 -5.67 -22.06 -10.19
CA ARG A 210 -5.79 -21.08 -9.11
C ARG A 210 -7.05 -21.32 -8.27
N TYR A 211 -6.91 -21.24 -6.95
CA TYR A 211 -7.98 -20.77 -6.06
C TYR A 211 -7.84 -19.25 -5.85
N ALA A 212 -9.00 -18.62 -5.65
CA ALA A 212 -9.26 -17.30 -5.07
C ALA A 212 -9.21 -16.04 -5.96
N VAL A 213 -10.41 -15.48 -6.04
CA VAL A 213 -10.85 -14.10 -6.27
C VAL A 213 -10.24 -13.16 -5.23
N MET A 214 -9.86 -11.95 -5.64
CA MET A 214 -10.17 -10.73 -4.88
C MET A 214 -10.14 -9.49 -5.77
N LEU A 215 -11.30 -8.81 -5.78
CA LEU A 215 -11.46 -7.41 -6.10
C LEU A 215 -10.69 -6.55 -5.11
N ASN A 216 -10.07 -5.47 -5.59
CA ASN A 216 -10.29 -4.16 -4.98
C ASN A 216 -10.03 -3.06 -6.01
N ARG A 217 -11.11 -2.34 -6.32
CA ARG A 217 -11.17 -1.14 -7.13
C ARG A 217 -11.53 -0.01 -6.17
N SER A 218 -10.69 1.00 -6.10
CA SER A 218 -11.00 2.43 -5.86
C SER A 218 -9.83 3.09 -5.14
N GLN A 219 -9.22 4.09 -5.79
CA GLN A 219 -8.91 5.36 -5.15
C GLN A 219 -8.39 6.33 -6.20
N SER A 220 -9.19 7.36 -6.44
CA SER A 220 -8.77 8.57 -7.13
C SER A 220 -9.90 9.56 -6.99
N GLN A 221 -9.71 10.52 -6.08
CA GLN A 221 -10.23 11.88 -6.10
C GLN A 221 -10.00 12.50 -4.73
N VAL A 222 -9.26 13.61 -4.68
CA VAL A 222 -9.69 14.97 -4.32
C VAL A 222 -8.40 15.77 -4.29
N GLU A 223 -8.16 16.61 -5.31
CA GLU A 223 -7.06 17.58 -5.30
C GLU A 223 -7.76 18.94 -5.35
N GLU A 224 -7.75 19.64 -4.22
CA GLU A 224 -8.29 20.99 -4.07
C GLU A 224 -7.19 21.96 -3.65
N ASP A 225 -7.48 23.25 -3.85
CA ASP A 225 -6.55 24.30 -4.22
C ASP A 225 -5.35 24.54 -3.31
N ILE A 226 -4.21 24.76 -3.97
CA ILE A 226 -2.96 25.20 -3.34
C ILE A 226 -3.17 26.62 -2.80
N SER A 227 -3.29 26.75 -1.48
CA SER A 227 -3.22 28.03 -0.81
C SER A 227 -1.80 28.62 -0.93
N LYS A 228 -1.72 29.94 -1.15
CA LYS A 228 -0.46 30.68 -1.39
C LYS A 228 0.29 31.05 -0.11
N GLU A 229 0.18 30.26 0.96
CA GLU A 229 1.02 30.45 2.15
C GLU A 229 2.29 29.59 2.07
N SER A 230 3.37 30.04 2.71
CA SER A 230 4.63 29.31 2.72
C SER A 230 4.49 28.02 3.52
N VAL A 231 4.23 26.93 2.81
CA VAL A 231 4.12 25.52 3.26
C VAL A 231 5.19 25.12 4.27
N TRP A 232 6.43 25.60 4.07
CA TRP A 232 7.55 25.32 4.98
C TRP A 232 7.39 25.95 6.37
N SER A 233 6.77 27.12 6.48
CA SER A 233 6.58 27.81 7.77
C SER A 233 5.63 27.04 8.70
N LYS A 234 4.54 26.49 8.14
CA LYS A 234 3.57 25.66 8.88
C LYS A 234 4.15 24.30 9.26
N PHE A 235 4.95 23.69 8.40
CA PHE A 235 5.65 22.45 8.73
C PHE A 235 6.54 22.60 9.96
N PHE A 236 7.39 23.64 10.00
CA PHE A 236 8.27 23.86 11.15
C PHE A 236 7.48 24.16 12.43
N ARG A 237 6.34 24.85 12.35
CA ARG A 237 5.46 25.12 13.50
C ARG A 237 4.86 23.85 14.11
N HIS A 238 4.42 22.90 13.28
CA HIS A 238 3.78 21.65 13.74
C HIS A 238 4.77 20.47 13.88
N SER A 239 6.03 20.65 13.46
CA SER A 239 7.09 19.64 13.60
C SER A 239 7.28 19.17 15.05
N SER A 240 7.01 20.02 16.04
CA SER A 240 7.06 19.65 17.46
C SER A 240 5.99 18.63 17.87
N ILE A 241 4.83 18.60 17.20
CA ILE A 241 3.72 17.67 17.46
C ILE A 241 3.98 16.32 16.79
N LEU A 242 4.67 16.35 15.63
CA LEU A 242 5.03 15.19 14.82
C LEU A 242 6.34 14.53 15.23
N ALA A 243 7.29 15.27 15.81
CA ALA A 243 8.59 14.76 16.24
C ALA A 243 8.51 13.54 17.19
N PRO A 244 7.57 13.45 18.15
CA PRO A 244 7.38 12.26 18.97
C PRO A 244 6.84 11.05 18.19
N CYS A 245 6.15 11.27 17.07
CA CYS A 245 5.61 10.20 16.22
C CYS A 245 6.65 9.66 15.23
N ILE A 246 7.52 10.55 14.71
CA ILE A 246 8.57 10.21 13.75
C ILE A 246 9.74 9.47 14.42
N TRP A 247 10.08 9.85 15.65
CA TRP A 247 11.11 9.17 16.42
C TRP A 247 10.50 8.10 17.34
N PRO A 248 10.79 6.79 17.16
CA PRO A 248 10.27 5.73 18.00
C PRO A 248 10.88 5.79 19.41
N ARG A 249 10.30 6.64 20.27
CA ARG A 249 10.66 6.76 21.70
C ARG A 249 10.27 5.46 22.42
N GLY A 250 11.24 4.78 23.02
CA GLY A 250 11.02 3.56 23.82
C GLY A 250 11.43 2.24 23.16
N HIS A 251 11.74 2.21 21.85
CA HIS A 251 12.17 0.99 21.16
C HIS A 251 13.60 1.08 20.62
N PHE A 252 14.58 0.66 21.43
CA PHE A 252 16.01 0.69 21.07
C PHE A 252 16.32 0.02 19.73
N LYS A 253 15.67 -1.11 19.40
CA LYS A 253 15.85 -1.82 18.12
C LYS A 253 15.45 -0.96 16.91
N LEU A 254 14.40 -0.16 17.01
CA LEU A 254 13.95 0.69 15.90
C LEU A 254 14.86 1.91 15.74
N GLN A 255 15.32 2.50 16.85
CA GLN A 255 16.31 3.59 16.83
C GLN A 255 17.63 3.13 16.21
N LEU A 256 18.09 1.93 16.56
CA LEU A 256 19.28 1.33 15.95
C LEU A 256 19.10 1.12 14.44
N ASN A 257 17.93 0.67 13.98
CA ASN A 257 17.65 0.53 12.55
C ASN A 257 17.77 1.87 11.80
N ILE A 258 17.28 2.97 12.37
CA ILE A 258 17.41 4.31 11.77
C ILE A 258 18.89 4.67 11.63
N PHE A 259 19.69 4.47 12.68
CA PHE A 259 21.12 4.74 12.65
C PHE A 259 21.86 3.87 11.61
N ILE A 260 21.53 2.58 11.54
CA ILE A 260 22.08 1.67 10.54
C ILE A 260 21.69 2.13 9.12
N CYS A 261 20.46 2.58 8.88
CA CYS A 261 20.05 3.11 7.59
C CYS A 261 20.89 4.33 7.18
N VAL A 262 21.13 5.27 8.10
CA VAL A 262 22.00 6.43 7.84
C VAL A 262 23.43 5.99 7.52
N LEU A 263 23.97 5.03 8.27
CA LEU A 263 25.31 4.49 8.03
C LEU A 263 25.42 3.78 6.67
N ILE A 264 24.38 3.02 6.27
CA ILE A 264 24.31 2.38 4.95
C ILE A 264 24.29 3.44 3.84
N VAL A 265 23.52 4.52 4.00
CA VAL A 265 23.48 5.62 3.04
C VAL A 265 24.86 6.25 2.88
N LEU A 266 25.53 6.61 3.99
CA LEU A 266 26.87 7.18 3.97
C LEU A 266 27.89 6.25 3.30
N THR A 267 27.84 4.95 3.65
CA THR A 267 28.71 3.93 3.04
C THR A 267 28.46 3.81 1.54
N GLY A 268 27.20 3.83 1.10
CA GLY A 268 26.83 3.79 -0.32
C GLY A 268 27.38 4.97 -1.11
N ARG A 269 27.47 6.17 -0.51
CA ARG A 269 28.06 7.36 -1.15
C ARG A 269 29.58 7.29 -1.22
N LEU A 270 30.24 6.73 -0.21
CA LEU A 270 31.69 6.48 -0.27
C LEU A 270 32.03 5.48 -1.38
N LEU A 271 31.23 4.42 -1.55
CA LEU A 271 31.41 3.46 -2.66
C LEU A 271 31.16 4.11 -4.03
N SER A 272 30.27 5.11 -4.08
CA SER A 272 29.93 5.85 -5.30
C SER A 272 31.13 6.58 -5.90
N LEU A 273 32.05 7.06 -5.06
CA LEU A 273 33.30 7.69 -5.46
C LEU A 273 34.32 6.70 -6.03
N GLU A 274 34.36 5.49 -5.48
CA GLU A 274 35.37 4.50 -5.84
C GLU A 274 35.12 3.88 -7.22
N ILE A 275 33.86 3.77 -7.67
CA ILE A 275 33.52 3.13 -8.96
C ILE A 275 34.21 3.81 -10.18
N PRO A 276 34.10 5.13 -10.38
CA PRO A 276 34.83 5.82 -11.45
C PRO A 276 36.35 5.70 -11.32
N ARG A 277 36.88 5.71 -10.09
CA ARG A 277 38.31 5.54 -9.82
C ARG A 277 38.83 4.17 -10.27
N TYR A 278 38.12 3.09 -10.00
CA TYR A 278 38.48 1.77 -10.52
C TYR A 278 38.36 1.70 -12.05
N THR A 279 37.40 2.43 -12.64
CA THR A 279 37.28 2.52 -14.10
C THR A 279 38.48 3.23 -14.74
N LYS A 280 39.02 4.28 -14.10
CA LYS A 280 40.31 4.90 -14.48
C LYS A 280 41.44 3.90 -14.46
N LEU A 281 41.65 3.22 -13.32
CA LEU A 281 42.77 2.31 -13.12
C LEU A 281 42.80 1.18 -14.17
N ILE A 282 41.62 0.62 -14.49
CA ILE A 282 41.50 -0.38 -15.55
C ILE A 282 41.92 0.20 -16.90
N THR A 283 41.45 1.41 -17.23
CA THR A 283 41.77 2.06 -18.51
C THR A 283 43.26 2.35 -18.65
N ASP A 284 43.90 2.86 -17.61
CA ASP A 284 45.33 3.17 -17.61
C ASP A 284 46.19 1.89 -17.74
N GLU A 285 45.83 0.80 -17.05
CA GLU A 285 46.53 -0.48 -17.18
C GLU A 285 46.37 -1.12 -18.57
N LEU A 286 45.20 -0.95 -19.21
CA LEU A 286 44.98 -1.44 -20.57
C LEU A 286 45.85 -0.69 -21.60
N ILE A 287 46.11 0.60 -21.38
CA ILE A 287 46.96 1.40 -22.28
C ILE A 287 48.44 1.12 -22.05
N GLN A 288 48.88 0.98 -20.80
CA GLN A 288 50.27 0.59 -20.50
C GLN A 288 50.60 -0.79 -21.05
N SER A 289 49.67 -1.75 -20.97
CA SER A 289 49.86 -3.08 -21.56
C SER A 289 49.89 -3.05 -23.10
N SER A 290 49.18 -2.11 -23.75
CA SER A 290 49.21 -1.91 -25.20
C SER A 290 50.51 -1.26 -25.70
N ASN A 291 51.12 -0.36 -24.93
CA ASN A 291 52.24 0.47 -25.40
C ASN A 291 53.63 -0.08 -25.07
N GLY A 292 53.74 -1.16 -24.27
CA GLY A 292 55.02 -1.84 -24.01
C GLY A 292 56.08 -1.01 -23.29
N THR A 293 55.74 0.18 -22.78
CA THR A 293 56.68 1.09 -22.10
C THR A 293 56.54 1.02 -20.58
N THR A 294 57.55 0.46 -19.94
CA THR A 294 57.80 0.54 -18.50
C THR A 294 58.24 1.95 -18.11
N ASP A 295 57.29 2.85 -17.86
CA ASP A 295 57.60 4.12 -17.19
C ASP A 295 57.47 4.00 -15.67
N THR A 296 58.63 4.16 -15.04
CA THR A 296 58.94 4.05 -13.62
C THR A 296 58.47 5.25 -12.80
N PHE A 297 57.19 5.36 -12.43
CA PHE A 297 56.80 6.37 -11.43
C PHE A 297 55.75 6.01 -10.36
N LEU A 298 55.29 4.76 -10.24
CA LEU A 298 54.46 4.34 -9.07
C LEU A 298 54.92 2.99 -8.49
N ASN A 299 56.15 3.00 -7.96
CA ASN A 299 56.80 1.88 -7.28
C ASN A 299 56.32 1.68 -5.82
N LEU A 300 55.02 1.55 -5.59
CA LEU A 300 54.52 1.00 -4.31
C LEU A 300 53.67 -0.27 -4.48
N GLY A 301 53.16 -0.55 -5.68
CA GLY A 301 52.50 -1.82 -6.03
C GLY A 301 53.38 -2.83 -6.78
N ALA A 302 54.62 -2.44 -7.13
CA ALA A 302 55.44 -3.15 -8.12
C ALA A 302 56.08 -4.47 -7.64
N ARG A 303 55.94 -4.88 -6.38
CA ARG A 303 56.57 -6.12 -5.86
C ARG A 303 55.79 -7.43 -6.12
N LEU A 304 54.72 -7.39 -6.90
CA LEU A 304 53.94 -8.59 -7.29
C LEU A 304 53.70 -8.68 -8.81
N ARG A 305 54.53 -8.05 -9.65
CA ARG A 305 54.23 -7.85 -11.08
C ARG A 305 55.10 -8.74 -12.00
N SER A 306 54.48 -9.76 -12.60
CA SER A 306 55.00 -10.47 -13.78
C SER A 306 54.42 -9.85 -15.07
N PRO A 307 55.13 -9.88 -16.22
CA PRO A 307 54.87 -9.01 -17.38
C PRO A 307 53.64 -9.34 -18.24
N GLU A 308 52.85 -10.38 -17.94
CA GLU A 308 51.80 -10.88 -18.83
C GLU A 308 50.39 -10.96 -18.20
N THR A 309 50.13 -10.28 -17.09
CA THR A 309 48.83 -10.42 -16.41
C THR A 309 47.84 -9.32 -16.80
N TRP A 310 46.92 -9.66 -17.71
CA TRP A 310 45.67 -8.92 -17.97
C TRP A 310 44.96 -8.49 -16.65
N PRO A 311 44.38 -7.28 -16.54
CA PRO A 311 43.88 -6.68 -15.30
C PRO A 311 42.52 -7.23 -14.81
N TRP A 312 42.31 -8.54 -14.87
CA TRP A 312 41.04 -9.17 -14.46
C TRP A 312 40.65 -8.88 -13.00
N ARG A 313 41.63 -8.70 -12.10
CA ARG A 313 41.38 -8.42 -10.67
C ARG A 313 40.62 -7.11 -10.47
N LEU A 314 41.03 -6.05 -11.16
CA LEU A 314 40.39 -4.74 -11.05
C LEU A 314 38.96 -4.77 -11.61
N VAL A 315 38.75 -5.48 -12.71
CA VAL A 315 37.42 -5.66 -13.31
C VAL A 315 36.47 -6.38 -12.35
N ILE A 316 36.92 -7.46 -11.70
CA ILE A 316 36.10 -8.18 -10.71
C ILE A 316 35.75 -7.27 -9.53
N ILE A 317 36.73 -6.53 -8.99
CA ILE A 317 36.49 -5.59 -7.88
C ILE A 317 35.46 -4.54 -8.29
N LEU A 318 35.57 -3.94 -9.48
CA LEU A 318 34.59 -2.99 -10.00
C LEU A 318 33.17 -3.59 -10.08
N MET A 319 33.04 -4.83 -10.56
CA MET A 319 31.73 -5.50 -10.64
C MET A 319 31.14 -5.79 -9.25
N VAL A 320 31.97 -6.20 -8.29
CA VAL A 320 31.54 -6.42 -6.90
C VAL A 320 31.09 -5.10 -6.26
N LEU A 321 31.86 -4.02 -6.45
CA LEU A 321 31.49 -2.69 -5.96
C LEU A 321 30.17 -2.21 -6.58
N ARG A 322 29.98 -2.42 -7.89
CA ARG A 322 28.70 -2.13 -8.57
C ARG A 322 27.53 -2.95 -8.01
N LEU A 323 27.74 -4.22 -7.66
CA LEU A 323 26.70 -5.06 -7.06
C LEU A 323 26.32 -4.61 -5.65
N ILE A 324 27.31 -4.23 -4.83
CA ILE A 324 27.09 -3.77 -3.46
C ILE A 324 26.33 -2.44 -3.46
N GLN A 325 26.79 -1.48 -4.26
CA GLN A 325 26.19 -0.15 -4.32
C GLN A 325 24.88 -0.13 -5.13
N GLY A 326 24.79 -0.91 -6.21
CA GLY A 326 23.68 -0.84 -7.16
C GLY A 326 23.80 0.31 -8.18
N ALA A 327 25.01 0.74 -8.52
CA ALA A 327 25.22 1.81 -9.49
C ALA A 327 25.16 1.28 -10.94
N GLY A 328 24.27 1.86 -11.78
CA GLY A 328 24.06 1.51 -13.19
C GLY A 328 22.62 1.05 -13.48
N SER A 329 22.40 0.25 -14.54
CA SER A 329 21.07 -0.31 -14.90
C SER A 329 20.47 -1.27 -13.84
N PHE A 330 21.24 -1.63 -12.82
CA PHE A 330 20.79 -2.45 -11.69
C PHE A 330 20.30 -1.55 -10.55
N ASN A 331 19.09 -1.01 -10.67
CA ASN A 331 18.43 -0.08 -9.74
C ASN A 331 18.28 -0.56 -8.26
N SER A 332 18.92 -1.65 -7.84
CA SER A 332 18.79 -2.23 -6.50
C SER A 332 20.07 -2.94 -6.08
N GLY A 333 20.99 -2.19 -5.46
CA GLY A 333 22.18 -2.77 -4.83
C GLY A 333 21.85 -3.50 -3.53
N ILE A 334 22.79 -4.30 -3.03
CA ILE A 334 22.65 -5.00 -1.74
C ILE A 334 22.43 -4.00 -0.60
N LEU A 335 23.15 -2.87 -0.60
CA LEU A 335 23.01 -1.82 0.40
C LEU A 335 21.60 -1.20 0.38
N GLU A 336 21.08 -0.92 -0.81
CA GLU A 336 19.75 -0.34 -0.96
C GLU A 336 18.64 -1.31 -0.52
N LEU A 337 18.80 -2.61 -0.80
CA LEU A 337 17.89 -3.64 -0.34
C LEU A 337 17.86 -3.73 1.19
N LEU A 338 19.04 -3.76 1.83
CA LEU A 338 19.17 -3.80 3.29
C LEU A 338 18.60 -2.55 3.94
N ARG A 339 18.93 -1.36 3.40
CA ARG A 339 18.39 -0.09 3.86
C ARG A 339 16.86 -0.06 3.77
N SER A 340 16.31 -0.43 2.61
CA SER A 340 14.87 -0.44 2.37
C SER A 340 14.14 -1.36 3.33
N THR A 341 14.61 -2.60 3.53
CA THR A 341 14.00 -3.55 4.47
C THR A 341 14.08 -3.11 5.93
N LEU A 342 15.18 -2.47 6.35
CA LEU A 342 15.29 -1.91 7.69
C LEU A 342 14.35 -0.71 7.87
N TRP A 343 14.25 0.16 6.86
CA TRP A 343 13.38 1.33 6.86
C TRP A 343 11.90 0.96 6.91
N THR A 344 11.45 -0.08 6.18
CA THR A 344 10.04 -0.52 6.19
C THR A 344 9.53 -0.80 7.61
N LYS A 345 10.38 -1.28 8.53
CA LYS A 345 9.96 -1.51 9.93
C LYS A 345 9.71 -0.20 10.70
N VAL A 346 10.50 0.83 10.40
CA VAL A 346 10.37 2.16 11.00
C VAL A 346 9.14 2.85 10.43
N ASP A 347 9.00 2.83 9.10
CA ASP A 347 7.86 3.30 8.34
C ASP A 347 6.53 2.78 8.91
N GLN A 348 6.35 1.45 8.96
CA GLN A 348 5.13 0.84 9.49
C GLN A 348 4.81 1.19 10.95
N TYR A 349 5.84 1.43 11.78
CA TYR A 349 5.65 1.88 13.16
C TYR A 349 5.11 3.32 13.20
N THR A 350 5.68 4.21 12.39
CA THR A 350 5.27 5.61 12.27
C THR A 350 3.83 5.68 11.75
N THR A 351 3.52 4.99 10.64
CA THR A 351 2.17 4.95 10.06
C THR A 351 1.14 4.48 11.09
N ARG A 352 1.42 3.39 11.81
CA ARG A 352 0.49 2.84 12.84
C ARG A 352 0.24 3.85 13.94
N THR A 353 1.28 4.47 14.48
CA THR A 353 1.18 5.40 15.60
C THR A 353 0.39 6.64 15.20
N LEU A 354 0.65 7.17 14.00
CA LEU A 354 -0.03 8.33 13.45
C LEU A 354 -1.51 8.02 13.16
N LYS A 355 -1.81 6.92 12.47
CA LYS A 355 -3.20 6.51 12.18
C LYS A 355 -4.01 6.31 13.46
N LEU A 356 -3.44 5.68 14.50
CA LEU A 356 -4.12 5.50 15.78
C LEU A 356 -4.40 6.84 16.49
N ARG A 357 -3.46 7.79 16.44
CA ARG A 357 -3.63 9.10 17.06
C ARG A 357 -4.72 9.91 16.35
N VAL A 358 -4.71 9.95 15.02
CA VAL A 358 -5.73 10.62 14.21
C VAL A 358 -7.09 9.96 14.40
N PHE A 359 -7.15 8.62 14.40
CA PHE A 359 -8.39 7.89 14.62
C PHE A 359 -9.00 8.13 16.01
N THR A 360 -8.16 8.21 17.05
CA THR A 360 -8.61 8.56 18.41
C THR A 360 -9.19 9.98 18.41
N HIS A 361 -8.47 10.94 17.83
CA HIS A 361 -8.93 12.33 17.76
C HIS A 361 -10.25 12.48 16.99
N LEU A 362 -10.44 11.75 15.87
CA LEU A 362 -11.70 11.74 15.13
C LEU A 362 -12.89 11.28 15.97
N HIS A 363 -12.67 10.36 16.92
CA HIS A 363 -13.72 9.91 17.84
C HIS A 363 -14.03 10.93 18.94
N ASP A 364 -13.09 11.84 19.24
CA ASP A 364 -13.27 12.90 20.22
C ASP A 364 -14.02 14.12 19.63
N LEU A 365 -14.04 14.26 18.29
CA LEU A 365 -14.74 15.37 17.62
C LEU A 365 -16.27 15.29 17.77
N SER A 366 -16.92 16.46 17.73
CA SER A 366 -18.35 16.60 17.98
C SER A 366 -19.23 16.00 16.87
N LEU A 367 -20.48 15.65 17.22
CA LEU A 367 -21.45 15.14 16.25
C LEU A 367 -21.75 16.16 15.14
N ALA A 368 -21.79 17.46 15.45
CA ALA A 368 -22.01 18.51 14.45
C ALA A 368 -20.90 18.55 13.40
N TRP A 369 -19.66 18.33 13.80
CA TRP A 369 -18.54 18.26 12.88
C TRP A 369 -18.69 17.05 11.93
N HIS A 370 -19.04 15.88 12.46
CA HIS A 370 -19.25 14.65 11.67
C HIS A 370 -20.42 14.76 10.68
N LEU A 371 -21.50 15.47 11.04
CA LEU A 371 -22.66 15.66 10.15
C LEU A 371 -22.38 16.62 8.98
N LYS A 372 -21.44 17.56 9.13
CA LYS A 372 -21.08 18.53 8.09
C LYS A 372 -20.09 17.97 7.06
N LYS A 373 -19.33 16.93 7.43
CA LYS A 373 -18.22 16.40 6.63
C LYS A 373 -18.57 15.04 6.03
N LYS A 374 -18.13 14.81 4.79
CA LYS A 374 -18.32 13.52 4.13
C LYS A 374 -17.31 12.51 4.70
N THR A 375 -17.77 11.38 5.22
CA THR A 375 -16.91 10.36 5.83
C THR A 375 -15.79 9.88 4.91
N GLY A 376 -16.06 9.72 3.60
CA GLY A 376 -15.06 9.31 2.61
C GLY A 376 -13.95 10.35 2.40
N GLU A 377 -14.27 11.64 2.53
CA GLU A 377 -13.29 12.73 2.46
C GLU A 377 -12.35 12.69 3.67
N ILE A 378 -12.90 12.50 4.88
CA ILE A 378 -12.12 12.39 6.11
C ILE A 378 -11.16 11.20 6.03
N ILE A 379 -11.65 10.00 5.67
CA ILE A 379 -10.79 8.81 5.53
C ILE A 379 -9.65 9.06 4.53
N SER A 380 -9.97 9.72 3.41
CA SER A 380 -8.97 10.09 2.41
C SER A 380 -7.92 11.08 2.94
N ILE A 381 -8.33 12.06 3.74
CA ILE A 381 -7.39 13.01 4.40
C ILE A 381 -6.48 12.25 5.37
N VAL A 382 -7.02 11.33 6.17
CA VAL A 382 -6.23 10.52 7.10
C VAL A 382 -5.22 9.65 6.36
N ASP A 383 -5.67 8.84 5.40
CA ASP A 383 -4.78 7.92 4.68
C ASP A 383 -3.69 8.69 3.93
N ARG A 384 -4.06 9.71 3.14
CA ARG A 384 -3.08 10.51 2.38
C ARG A 384 -2.15 11.29 3.27
N GLY A 385 -2.63 11.92 4.34
CA GLY A 385 -1.80 12.66 5.27
C GLY A 385 -0.76 11.76 5.94
N THR A 386 -1.17 10.54 6.31
CA THR A 386 -0.24 9.56 6.91
C THR A 386 0.81 9.06 5.93
N ASP A 387 0.40 8.64 4.74
CA ASP A 387 1.32 8.13 3.70
C ASP A 387 2.26 9.24 3.19
N SER A 388 1.79 10.49 3.20
CA SER A 388 2.55 11.67 2.79
C SER A 388 3.66 12.01 3.76
N LEU A 389 3.40 11.92 5.07
CA LEU A 389 4.43 12.15 6.09
C LEU A 389 5.58 11.15 5.93
N ASP A 390 5.26 9.87 5.76
CA ASP A 390 6.24 8.81 5.55
C ASP A 390 7.02 9.02 4.24
N SER A 391 6.32 9.42 3.18
CA SER A 391 6.92 9.75 1.89
C SER A 391 7.88 10.95 1.96
N ILE A 392 7.51 12.03 2.66
CA ILE A 392 8.39 13.21 2.87
C ILE A 392 9.68 12.79 3.55
N LEU A 393 9.60 12.01 4.63
CA LEU A 393 10.78 11.53 5.34
C LEU A 393 11.68 10.71 4.42
N ASN A 394 11.10 9.80 3.64
CA ASN A 394 11.83 8.98 2.69
C ASN A 394 12.51 9.82 1.59
N TYR A 395 11.80 10.79 1.00
CA TYR A 395 12.35 11.66 -0.04
C TYR A 395 13.46 12.58 0.48
N ILE A 396 13.28 13.20 1.64
CA ILE A 396 14.28 14.10 2.21
C ILE A 396 15.53 13.32 2.64
N LEU A 397 15.38 12.25 3.43
CA LEU A 397 16.51 11.54 4.03
C LEU A 397 17.28 10.68 3.03
N PHE A 398 16.61 10.06 2.06
CA PHE A 398 17.24 9.06 1.18
C PHE A 398 17.45 9.51 -0.27
N ASN A 399 16.77 10.57 -0.70
CA ASN A 399 16.93 11.10 -2.05
C ASN A 399 17.58 12.49 -2.03
N ILE A 400 16.96 13.51 -1.43
CA ILE A 400 17.43 14.90 -1.53
C ILE A 400 18.74 15.12 -0.78
N PHE A 401 18.79 14.77 0.51
CA PHE A 401 20.01 15.01 1.28
C PHE A 401 21.21 14.26 0.67
N PRO A 402 21.08 12.99 0.26
CA PRO A 402 22.17 12.29 -0.40
C PRO A 402 22.53 12.83 -1.79
N THR A 403 21.59 13.36 -2.59
CA THR A 403 21.94 13.96 -3.88
C THR A 403 22.68 15.27 -3.73
N ILE A 404 22.28 16.13 -2.78
CA ILE A 404 23.02 17.36 -2.47
C ILE A 404 24.41 17.02 -1.93
N ALA A 405 24.52 16.00 -1.08
CA ALA A 405 25.80 15.50 -0.60
C ALA A 405 26.67 14.98 -1.75
N ASP A 406 26.12 14.18 -2.67
CA ASP A 406 26.85 13.66 -3.85
C ASP A 406 27.37 14.77 -4.75
N ILE A 407 26.55 15.78 -5.04
CA ILE A 407 26.97 16.94 -5.84
C ILE A 407 28.12 17.65 -5.13
N SER A 408 27.99 17.88 -3.82
CA SER A 408 29.01 18.59 -3.03
C SER A 408 30.33 17.82 -2.97
N ILE A 409 30.25 16.53 -2.66
CA ILE A 409 31.39 15.62 -2.59
C ILE A 409 32.06 15.51 -3.97
N ALA A 410 31.28 15.43 -5.04
CA ALA A 410 31.79 15.33 -6.40
C ALA A 410 32.56 16.56 -6.85
N VAL A 411 32.01 17.75 -6.57
CA VAL A 411 32.69 19.01 -6.90
C VAL A 411 34.01 19.09 -6.14
N VAL A 412 34.03 18.80 -4.84
CA VAL A 412 35.27 18.77 -4.04
C VAL A 412 36.26 17.75 -4.59
N TYR A 413 35.81 16.54 -4.91
CA TYR A 413 36.66 15.48 -5.46
C TYR A 413 37.29 15.85 -6.80
N LEU A 414 36.53 16.48 -7.71
CA LEU A 414 37.03 16.93 -9.01
C LEU A 414 38.02 18.10 -8.89
N ILE A 415 37.80 19.02 -7.93
CA ILE A 415 38.74 20.11 -7.66
C ILE A 415 40.08 19.56 -7.17
N ILE A 416 40.06 18.58 -6.26
CA ILE A 416 41.28 17.97 -5.69
C ILE A 416 42.01 17.11 -6.73
N THR A 417 41.28 16.33 -7.53
CA THR A 417 41.88 15.35 -8.45
C THR A 417 42.37 15.99 -9.75
N PHE A 418 41.67 17.00 -10.26
CA PHE A 418 41.99 17.65 -11.53
C PHE A 418 42.42 19.10 -11.34
N ASN A 419 41.45 20.02 -11.26
CA ASN A 419 41.64 21.45 -11.09
C ASN A 419 40.30 22.12 -10.77
N ILE A 420 40.33 23.35 -10.28
CA ILE A 420 39.14 24.14 -9.94
C ILE A 420 38.19 24.36 -11.13
N TRP A 421 38.71 24.44 -12.36
CA TRP A 421 37.93 24.62 -13.58
C TRP A 421 36.94 23.46 -13.83
N PHE A 422 37.33 22.21 -13.54
CA PHE A 422 36.42 21.07 -13.65
C PHE A 422 35.27 21.15 -12.65
N GLY A 423 35.58 21.56 -11.41
CA GLY A 423 34.57 21.82 -10.39
C GLY A 423 33.56 22.88 -10.82
N ILE A 424 34.04 24.00 -11.38
CA ILE A 424 33.19 25.10 -11.88
C ILE A 424 32.31 24.65 -13.05
N ILE A 425 32.86 23.92 -14.02
CA ILE A 425 32.10 23.42 -15.17
C ILE A 425 30.97 22.50 -14.70
N VAL A 426 31.28 21.52 -13.85
CA VAL A 426 30.29 20.54 -13.37
C VAL A 426 29.26 21.21 -12.45
N PHE A 427 29.68 22.06 -11.52
CA PHE A 427 28.77 22.79 -10.66
C PHE A 427 27.85 23.72 -11.46
N GLY A 428 28.39 24.45 -12.43
CA GLY A 428 27.63 25.36 -13.29
C GLY A 428 26.60 24.62 -14.14
N THR A 429 26.96 23.50 -14.76
CA THR A 429 26.03 22.71 -15.58
C THR A 429 24.94 22.05 -14.73
N MET A 430 25.26 21.59 -13.52
CA MET A 430 24.27 21.02 -12.59
C MET A 430 23.31 22.08 -12.04
N LEU A 431 23.82 23.25 -11.66
CA LEU A 431 22.98 24.35 -11.20
C LEU A 431 22.03 24.82 -12.30
N LEU A 432 22.52 24.94 -13.53
CA LEU A 432 21.71 25.26 -14.70
C LEU A 432 20.66 24.18 -14.97
N TYR A 433 21.05 22.90 -14.95
CA TYR A 433 20.14 21.75 -15.10
C TYR A 433 19.01 21.80 -14.07
N LEU A 434 19.35 22.01 -12.80
CA LEU A 434 18.38 22.04 -11.70
C LEU A 434 17.41 23.21 -11.86
N SER A 435 17.94 24.41 -12.16
CA SER A 435 17.15 25.62 -12.33
C SER A 435 16.15 25.51 -13.48
N VAL A 436 16.61 25.03 -14.64
CA VAL A 436 15.75 24.80 -15.82
C VAL A 436 14.71 23.72 -15.53
N THR A 437 15.11 22.62 -14.87
CA THR A 437 14.20 21.53 -14.51
C THR A 437 13.06 22.03 -13.62
N ILE A 438 13.36 22.81 -12.57
CA ILE A 438 12.36 23.36 -11.66
C ILE A 438 11.41 24.29 -12.42
N PHE A 439 11.94 25.25 -13.19
CA PHE A 439 11.14 26.21 -13.96
C PHE A 439 10.18 25.51 -14.95
N VAL A 440 10.69 24.56 -15.74
CA VAL A 440 9.87 23.83 -16.71
C VAL A 440 8.85 22.93 -16.00
N THR A 441 9.21 22.33 -14.86
CA THR A 441 8.30 21.52 -14.05
C THR A 441 7.15 22.36 -13.49
N GLU A 442 7.43 23.56 -13.00
CA GLU A 442 6.42 24.50 -12.50
C GLU A 442 5.48 24.93 -13.63
N TRP A 443 6.01 25.31 -14.78
CA TRP A 443 5.21 25.62 -15.98
C TRP A 443 4.33 24.43 -16.41
N ARG A 444 4.85 23.20 -16.36
CA ARG A 444 4.12 21.98 -16.74
C ARG A 444 2.99 21.63 -15.77
N THR A 445 3.07 22.10 -14.52
CA THR A 445 2.10 21.76 -13.46
C THR A 445 0.66 22.11 -13.86
N LYS A 446 0.45 23.16 -14.67
CA LYS A 446 -0.87 23.52 -15.21
C LYS A 446 -1.51 22.40 -16.05
N PHE A 447 -0.74 21.72 -16.91
CA PHE A 447 -1.25 20.63 -17.74
C PHE A 447 -1.60 19.42 -16.88
N LYS A 448 -0.78 19.16 -15.85
CA LYS A 448 -1.05 18.07 -14.91
C LYS A 448 -2.32 18.32 -14.11
N LYS A 449 -2.54 19.55 -13.62
CA LYS A 449 -3.80 19.95 -12.96
C LYS A 449 -5.01 19.75 -13.87
N GLN A 450 -4.93 20.15 -15.13
CA GLN A 450 -6.01 19.97 -16.11
C GLN A 450 -6.33 18.49 -16.35
N VAL A 451 -5.31 17.64 -16.50
CA VAL A 451 -5.48 16.18 -16.61
C VAL A 451 -6.15 15.60 -15.37
N ASN A 452 -5.72 16.00 -14.17
CA ASN A 452 -6.30 15.49 -12.92
C ASN A 452 -7.78 15.92 -12.79
N LYS A 453 -8.12 17.17 -13.14
CA LYS A 453 -9.51 17.65 -13.14
C LYS A 453 -10.41 16.84 -14.09
N LEU A 454 -9.98 16.63 -15.34
CA LEU A 454 -10.77 15.88 -16.31
C LEU A 454 -10.86 14.38 -15.98
N ASN A 455 -9.81 13.81 -15.39
CA ASN A 455 -9.84 12.44 -14.87
C ASN A 455 -10.88 12.28 -13.75
N ASN A 456 -11.00 13.30 -12.90
CA ASN A 456 -11.98 13.35 -11.83
C ASN A 456 -13.40 13.45 -12.41
N GLU A 457 -13.67 14.39 -13.31
CA GLU A 457 -14.97 14.51 -13.98
C GLU A 457 -15.38 13.21 -14.69
N MET A 458 -14.47 12.60 -15.44
CA MET A 458 -14.66 11.30 -16.10
C MET A 458 -15.05 10.20 -15.11
N LYS A 459 -14.40 10.13 -13.94
CA LYS A 459 -14.71 9.11 -12.91
C LYS A 459 -16.02 9.38 -12.20
N ALA A 460 -16.33 10.64 -11.93
CA ALA A 460 -17.58 11.03 -11.30
C ALA A 460 -18.78 10.63 -12.16
N SER A 461 -18.71 10.87 -13.48
CA SER A 461 -19.75 10.45 -14.44
C SER A 461 -20.03 8.94 -14.38
N VAL A 462 -18.99 8.09 -14.34
CA VAL A 462 -19.18 6.64 -14.22
C VAL A 462 -19.80 6.24 -12.89
N VAL A 463 -19.36 6.85 -11.79
CA VAL A 463 -19.87 6.54 -10.46
C VAL A 463 -21.34 6.91 -10.35
N ASP A 464 -21.73 8.07 -10.85
CA ASP A 464 -23.12 8.54 -10.83
C ASP A 464 -24.05 7.63 -11.64
N SER A 465 -23.63 7.26 -12.86
CA SER A 465 -24.35 6.31 -13.72
C SER A 465 -24.53 4.92 -13.08
N LEU A 466 -23.51 4.44 -12.35
CA LEU A 466 -23.55 3.13 -11.67
C LEU A 466 -24.34 3.16 -10.35
N ILE A 467 -24.34 4.27 -9.61
CA ILE A 467 -25.17 4.44 -8.41
C ILE A 467 -26.64 4.46 -8.83
N ASN A 468 -26.96 5.17 -9.91
CA ASN A 468 -28.30 5.29 -10.45
C ASN A 468 -28.60 4.24 -11.53
N PHE A 469 -28.00 3.06 -11.41
CA PHE A 469 -28.10 2.00 -12.42
C PHE A 469 -29.56 1.61 -12.71
N GLU A 470 -30.41 1.54 -11.67
CA GLU A 470 -31.83 1.24 -11.82
C GLU A 470 -32.53 2.31 -12.65
N THR A 471 -32.26 3.59 -12.40
CA THR A 471 -32.81 4.71 -13.17
C THR A 471 -32.39 4.63 -14.63
N VAL A 472 -31.10 4.44 -14.91
CA VAL A 472 -30.59 4.31 -16.29
C VAL A 472 -31.31 3.17 -17.02
N LYS A 473 -31.57 2.06 -16.33
CA LYS A 473 -32.32 0.91 -16.87
C LYS A 473 -33.81 1.18 -17.04
N TYR A 474 -34.45 1.86 -16.10
CA TYR A 474 -35.88 2.19 -16.17
C TYR A 474 -36.21 3.08 -17.36
N TYR A 475 -35.30 3.99 -17.72
CA TYR A 475 -35.50 4.92 -18.84
C TYR A 475 -34.85 4.45 -20.16
N GLY A 476 -34.18 3.29 -20.19
CA GLY A 476 -33.50 2.79 -21.40
C GLY A 476 -32.41 3.74 -21.93
N ALA A 477 -31.76 4.49 -21.03
CA ALA A 477 -30.84 5.56 -21.35
C ALA A 477 -29.37 5.10 -21.48
N GLU A 478 -29.12 3.79 -21.64
CA GLU A 478 -27.74 3.26 -21.60
C GLU A 478 -26.84 3.85 -22.68
N GLN A 479 -27.35 4.03 -23.90
CA GLN A 479 -26.55 4.60 -25.00
C GLN A 479 -26.24 6.09 -24.78
N TYR A 480 -27.16 6.82 -24.15
CA TYR A 480 -26.95 8.22 -23.79
C TYR A 480 -25.81 8.37 -22.78
N GLU A 481 -25.84 7.56 -21.72
CA GLU A 481 -24.78 7.51 -20.71
C GLU A 481 -23.42 7.10 -21.29
N VAL A 482 -23.41 6.15 -22.24
CA VAL A 482 -22.19 5.74 -22.95
C VAL A 482 -21.61 6.89 -23.79
N GLU A 483 -22.45 7.69 -24.46
CA GLU A 483 -21.98 8.82 -25.27
C GLU A 483 -21.47 9.97 -24.39
N GLN A 484 -22.18 10.29 -23.30
CA GLN A 484 -21.70 11.25 -22.30
C GLN A 484 -20.34 10.84 -21.74
N TYR A 485 -20.17 9.56 -21.42
CA TYR A 485 -18.90 9.04 -20.97
C TYR A 485 -17.81 9.14 -22.04
N ARG A 486 -18.12 8.86 -23.31
CA ARG A 486 -17.17 9.02 -24.43
C ARG A 486 -16.66 10.46 -24.53
N GLU A 487 -17.53 11.46 -24.45
CA GLU A 487 -17.12 12.87 -24.50
C GLU A 487 -16.14 13.24 -23.38
N THR A 488 -16.38 12.74 -22.16
CA THR A 488 -15.47 12.98 -21.03
C THR A 488 -14.11 12.30 -21.23
N ILE A 489 -14.09 11.09 -21.81
CA ILE A 489 -12.86 10.39 -22.17
C ILE A 489 -12.07 11.17 -23.22
N GLU A 490 -12.70 11.66 -24.28
CA GLU A 490 -12.01 12.39 -25.36
C GLU A 490 -11.38 13.70 -24.84
N LYS A 491 -12.08 14.43 -23.97
CA LYS A 491 -11.53 15.62 -23.30
C LYS A 491 -10.31 15.25 -22.45
N TYR A 492 -10.40 14.18 -21.67
CA TYR A 492 -9.29 13.67 -20.87
C TYR A 492 -8.09 13.25 -21.74
N GLN A 493 -8.32 12.53 -22.85
CA GLN A 493 -7.27 12.08 -23.76
C GLN A 493 -6.50 13.25 -24.38
N LYS A 494 -7.19 14.31 -24.82
CA LYS A 494 -6.54 15.52 -25.35
C LYS A 494 -5.64 16.19 -24.31
N ALA A 495 -6.13 16.30 -23.06
CA ALA A 495 -5.31 16.85 -21.98
C ALA A 495 -4.12 15.95 -21.64
N GLU A 496 -4.31 14.63 -21.59
CA GLU A 496 -3.25 13.68 -21.26
C GLU A 496 -2.14 13.68 -22.33
N TRP A 497 -2.50 13.81 -23.61
CA TRP A 497 -1.54 13.99 -24.69
C TRP A 497 -0.62 15.20 -24.45
N THR A 498 -1.19 16.37 -24.13
CA THR A 498 -0.39 17.59 -23.83
C THR A 498 0.47 17.44 -22.58
N ASN A 499 -0.01 16.74 -21.56
CA ASN A 499 0.74 16.42 -20.35
C ASN A 499 1.92 15.46 -20.61
N GLN A 500 1.77 14.49 -21.52
CA GLN A 500 2.86 13.61 -21.95
C GLN A 500 3.87 14.35 -22.83
N LEU A 501 3.40 15.15 -23.79
CA LEU A 501 4.27 15.94 -24.66
C LEU A 501 5.16 16.89 -23.84
N SER A 502 4.59 17.57 -22.84
CA SER A 502 5.36 18.45 -21.94
C SER A 502 6.39 17.70 -21.11
N LEU A 503 6.16 16.44 -20.74
CA LEU A 503 7.15 15.60 -20.07
C LEU A 503 8.30 15.23 -21.02
N GLN A 504 7.99 14.86 -22.26
CA GLN A 504 9.03 14.54 -23.24
C GLN A 504 9.87 15.75 -23.61
N LEU A 505 9.26 16.94 -23.69
CA LEU A 505 9.98 18.19 -23.90
C LEU A 505 10.96 18.48 -22.75
N LEU A 506 10.55 18.24 -21.49
CA LEU A 506 11.44 18.36 -20.33
C LEU A 506 12.64 17.40 -20.45
N ASN A 507 12.38 16.12 -20.73
CA ASN A 507 13.43 15.11 -20.90
C ASN A 507 14.40 15.50 -22.02
N PHE A 508 13.89 16.06 -23.12
CA PHE A 508 14.69 16.52 -24.25
C PHE A 508 15.59 17.70 -23.87
N ILE A 509 15.06 18.72 -23.19
CA ILE A 509 15.85 19.87 -22.70
C ILE A 509 16.93 19.40 -21.73
N GLN A 510 16.58 18.49 -20.81
CA GLN A 510 17.52 17.89 -19.86
C GLN A 510 18.65 17.13 -20.58
N ALA A 511 18.31 16.34 -21.59
CA ALA A 511 19.31 15.62 -22.40
C ALA A 511 20.26 16.57 -23.13
N ILE A 512 19.76 17.69 -23.67
CA ILE A 512 20.59 18.73 -24.29
C ILE A 512 21.56 19.33 -23.27
N LEU A 513 21.07 19.73 -22.09
CA LEU A 513 21.91 20.33 -21.05
C LEU A 513 23.01 19.40 -20.58
N ILE A 514 22.68 18.11 -20.35
CA ILE A 514 23.66 17.07 -20.01
C ILE A 514 24.70 16.93 -21.12
N THR A 515 24.26 16.89 -22.38
CA THR A 515 25.15 16.72 -23.53
C THR A 515 26.10 17.91 -23.70
N ILE A 516 25.60 19.14 -23.53
CA ILE A 516 26.43 20.35 -23.60
C ILE A 516 27.47 20.34 -22.46
N GLY A 517 27.04 20.07 -21.23
CA GLY A 517 27.94 20.03 -20.07
C GLY A 517 29.01 18.95 -20.21
N LEU A 518 28.63 17.75 -20.66
CA LEU A 518 29.56 16.67 -20.93
C LEU A 518 30.50 17.03 -22.08
N THR A 519 30.03 17.67 -23.15
CA THR A 519 30.85 18.08 -24.31
C THR A 519 31.92 19.09 -23.89
N VAL A 520 31.53 20.14 -23.16
CA VAL A 520 32.47 21.18 -22.69
C VAL A 520 33.53 20.58 -21.77
N GLY A 521 33.12 19.76 -20.79
CA GLY A 521 34.06 19.10 -19.88
C GLY A 521 34.96 18.08 -20.57
N SER A 522 34.40 17.31 -21.51
CA SER A 522 35.14 16.29 -22.27
C SER A 522 36.16 16.93 -23.21
N LEU A 523 35.80 18.04 -23.88
CA LEU A 523 36.73 18.76 -24.75
C LEU A 523 37.89 19.38 -23.95
N TYR A 524 37.59 19.95 -22.78
CA TYR A 524 38.62 20.47 -21.89
C TYR A 524 39.54 19.37 -21.35
N CYS A 525 38.97 18.23 -20.94
CA CYS A 525 39.75 17.06 -20.52
C CYS A 525 40.61 16.51 -21.66
N ALA A 526 40.06 16.38 -22.88
CA ALA A 526 40.78 15.87 -24.04
C ALA A 526 41.95 16.79 -24.44
N TRP A 527 41.80 18.11 -24.31
CA TRP A 527 42.90 19.05 -24.53
C TRP A 527 44.03 18.90 -23.51
N LEU A 528 43.68 18.71 -22.22
CA LEU A 528 44.67 18.46 -21.16
C LEU A 528 45.42 17.13 -21.33
N VAL A 529 44.75 16.10 -21.85
CA VAL A 529 45.35 14.79 -22.12
C VAL A 529 46.23 14.84 -23.38
N SER A 530 45.74 15.43 -24.48
CA SER A 530 46.40 15.33 -25.80
C SER A 530 47.48 16.39 -26.06
N VAL A 531 47.31 17.62 -25.55
CA VAL A 531 48.23 18.74 -25.83
C VAL A 531 49.17 19.01 -24.65
N LYS A 532 48.62 19.02 -23.42
CA LYS A 532 49.40 19.35 -22.21
C LYS A 532 50.03 18.14 -21.53
N HIS A 533 49.54 16.93 -21.81
CA HIS A 533 49.98 15.67 -21.19
C HIS A 533 49.97 15.68 -19.65
N GLU A 534 49.10 16.48 -19.03
CA GLU A 534 48.96 16.58 -17.56
C GLU A 534 48.08 15.45 -16.98
N LEU A 535 47.21 14.84 -17.81
CA LEU A 535 46.20 13.85 -17.41
C LEU A 535 46.29 12.59 -18.27
N THR A 536 45.85 11.45 -17.74
CA THR A 536 45.84 10.17 -18.49
C THR A 536 44.55 9.97 -19.28
N VAL A 537 44.54 8.98 -20.17
CA VAL A 537 43.29 8.59 -20.86
C VAL A 537 42.28 8.00 -19.87
N GLY A 538 42.72 7.34 -18.80
CA GLY A 538 41.84 6.89 -17.73
C GLY A 538 41.17 8.04 -16.97
N ASP A 539 41.81 9.20 -16.87
CA ASP A 539 41.20 10.41 -16.29
C ASP A 539 40.01 10.92 -17.11
N TYR A 540 40.08 10.82 -18.45
CA TYR A 540 38.95 11.15 -19.32
C TYR A 540 37.75 10.23 -19.07
N VAL A 541 38.00 8.92 -18.94
CA VAL A 541 36.94 7.94 -18.66
C VAL A 541 36.35 8.16 -17.27
N LEU A 542 37.17 8.49 -16.27
CA LEU A 542 36.72 8.84 -14.92
C LEU A 542 35.78 10.04 -14.93
N PHE A 543 36.19 11.11 -15.60
CA PHE A 543 35.38 12.33 -15.71
C PHE A 543 34.01 12.01 -16.34
N GLY A 544 33.99 11.33 -17.49
CA GLY A 544 32.74 10.97 -18.17
C GLY A 544 31.84 10.06 -17.33
N ALA A 545 32.40 9.01 -16.72
CA ALA A 545 31.64 8.08 -15.89
C ALA A 545 31.05 8.77 -14.66
N TYR A 546 31.82 9.66 -14.02
CA TYR A 546 31.38 10.36 -12.82
C TYR A 546 30.30 11.41 -13.09
N VAL A 547 30.44 12.17 -14.18
CA VAL A 547 29.42 13.14 -14.61
C VAL A 547 28.09 12.45 -14.92
N ILE A 548 28.10 11.32 -15.65
CA ILE A 548 26.88 10.54 -15.94
C ILE A 548 26.24 10.02 -14.64
N GLN A 549 27.05 9.52 -13.70
CA GLN A 549 26.58 9.03 -12.41
C GLN A 549 25.87 10.12 -11.60
N LEU A 550 26.39 11.35 -11.65
CA LEU A 550 25.78 12.48 -10.93
C LEU A 550 24.44 12.88 -11.54
N TYR A 551 24.28 12.86 -12.87
CA TYR A 551 23.01 13.21 -13.52
C TYR A 551 21.87 12.21 -13.27
N GLY A 552 22.18 10.94 -13.00
CA GLY A 552 21.17 9.89 -12.80
C GLY A 552 20.09 10.26 -11.77
N PRO A 553 20.46 10.58 -10.52
CA PRO A 553 19.51 11.02 -9.50
C PRO A 553 18.81 12.36 -9.81
N LEU A 554 19.48 13.28 -10.53
CA LEU A 554 18.92 14.59 -10.87
C LEU A 554 17.69 14.48 -11.79
N ASN A 555 17.62 13.47 -12.67
CA ASN A 555 16.45 13.23 -13.52
C ASN A 555 15.15 13.04 -12.73
N PHE A 556 15.23 12.46 -11.53
CA PHE A 556 14.07 12.25 -10.66
C PHE A 556 13.76 13.45 -9.77
N PHE A 557 14.63 14.45 -9.70
CA PHE A 557 14.50 15.59 -8.78
C PHE A 557 13.24 16.41 -9.06
N GLY A 558 12.89 16.66 -10.33
CA GLY A 558 11.64 17.35 -10.69
C GLY A 558 10.37 16.58 -10.28
N THR A 559 10.47 15.25 -10.18
CA THR A 559 9.39 14.42 -9.63
C THR A 559 9.36 14.50 -8.11
N TYR A 560 10.51 14.40 -7.43
CA TYR A 560 10.58 14.56 -5.97
C TYR A 560 10.08 15.91 -5.49
N TYR A 561 10.43 17.01 -6.19
CA TYR A 561 9.93 18.34 -5.87
C TYR A 561 8.40 18.38 -5.77
N ARG A 562 7.73 17.84 -6.79
CA ARG A 562 6.25 17.79 -6.83
C ARG A 562 5.68 16.84 -5.79
N LEU A 563 6.27 15.65 -5.62
CA LEU A 563 5.82 14.68 -4.62
C LEU A 563 5.92 15.24 -3.21
N ILE A 564 6.97 16.01 -2.92
CA ILE A 564 7.15 16.69 -1.65
C ILE A 564 6.10 17.79 -1.49
N GLN A 565 5.86 18.63 -2.50
CA GLN A 565 4.81 19.65 -2.43
C GLN A 565 3.44 19.03 -2.16
N GLN A 566 3.08 17.97 -2.88
CA GLN A 566 1.82 17.27 -2.69
C GLN A 566 1.72 16.67 -1.29
N ALA A 567 2.77 15.96 -0.87
CA ALA A 567 2.81 15.34 0.44
C ALA A 567 2.71 16.38 1.57
N PHE A 568 3.26 17.58 1.37
CA PHE A 568 3.10 18.67 2.32
C PHE A 568 1.65 19.13 2.43
N VAL A 569 0.94 19.31 1.31
CA VAL A 569 -0.48 19.71 1.32
C VAL A 569 -1.35 18.63 1.97
N ASP A 570 -1.15 17.37 1.60
CA ASP A 570 -1.91 16.24 2.17
C ASP A 570 -1.65 16.10 3.68
N MET A 571 -0.41 16.31 4.13
CA MET A 571 -0.06 16.36 5.55
C MET A 571 -0.64 17.59 6.26
N GLU A 572 -0.66 18.76 5.61
CA GLU A 572 -1.27 19.99 6.15
C GLU A 572 -2.76 19.78 6.42
N ASN A 573 -3.52 19.23 5.47
CA ASN A 573 -4.93 18.92 5.66
C ASN A 573 -5.18 17.97 6.86
N MET A 574 -4.28 17.01 7.07
CA MET A 574 -4.35 16.09 8.22
C MET A 574 -3.95 16.77 9.54
N LEU A 575 -2.99 17.69 9.51
CA LEU A 575 -2.62 18.49 10.69
C LEU A 575 -3.72 19.48 11.05
N ASP A 576 -4.32 20.14 10.07
CA ASP A 576 -5.48 21.01 10.26
C ASP A 576 -6.64 20.23 10.89
N LEU A 577 -6.83 18.96 10.50
CA LEU A 577 -7.79 18.05 11.13
C LEU A 577 -7.45 17.75 12.60
N LEU A 578 -6.16 17.59 12.95
CA LEU A 578 -5.71 17.36 14.33
C LEU A 578 -5.76 18.62 15.21
N ASP A 579 -5.75 19.80 14.59
CA ASP A 579 -5.84 21.09 15.28
C ASP A 579 -7.29 21.48 15.63
N ILE A 580 -8.29 20.77 15.06
CA ILE A 580 -9.71 20.99 15.38
C ILE A 580 -9.96 20.62 16.84
N LYS A 581 -10.35 21.60 17.64
CA LYS A 581 -10.70 21.36 19.04
C LYS A 581 -12.12 20.78 19.11
N PRO A 582 -12.34 19.73 19.92
CA PRO A 582 -13.69 19.25 20.21
C PRO A 582 -14.56 20.37 20.80
N ASP A 583 -15.80 20.50 20.32
CA ASP A 583 -16.75 21.51 20.82
C ASP A 583 -17.16 21.26 22.28
N VAL A 584 -17.30 19.99 22.66
CA VAL A 584 -17.67 19.54 24.01
C VAL A 584 -16.45 18.90 24.65
N GLN A 585 -15.90 19.54 25.69
CA GLN A 585 -14.74 19.04 26.43
C GLN A 585 -15.10 18.77 27.88
N ASP A 586 -14.57 17.68 28.41
CA ASP A 586 -14.66 17.42 29.85
C ASP A 586 -13.78 18.43 30.58
N SER A 587 -14.31 18.99 31.68
CA SER A 587 -13.49 19.81 32.58
C SER A 587 -12.31 18.97 33.09
N PRO A 588 -11.11 19.55 33.26
CA PRO A 588 -9.95 18.82 33.79
C PRO A 588 -10.18 18.23 35.18
N PHE A 589 -11.20 18.71 35.92
CA PHE A 589 -11.61 18.20 37.23
C PHE A 589 -12.94 17.43 37.19
N ALA A 590 -13.41 17.04 36.01
CA ALA A 590 -14.65 16.30 35.85
C ALA A 590 -14.59 14.96 36.58
N LYS A 591 -15.63 14.66 37.36
CA LYS A 591 -15.77 13.40 38.09
C LYS A 591 -16.68 12.45 37.33
N ASP A 592 -16.59 11.16 37.64
CA ASP A 592 -17.55 10.20 37.13
C ASP A 592 -18.95 10.47 37.73
N LEU A 593 -19.98 10.40 36.88
CA LEU A 593 -21.36 10.51 37.29
C LEU A 593 -21.74 9.33 38.20
N VAL A 594 -22.27 9.64 39.38
CA VAL A 594 -22.84 8.68 40.32
C VAL A 594 -24.36 8.79 40.23
N ILE A 595 -25.02 7.70 39.87
CA ILE A 595 -26.49 7.64 39.79
C ILE A 595 -27.00 6.85 40.99
N ASN A 596 -27.89 7.48 41.75
CA ASN A 596 -28.58 6.84 42.87
C ASN A 596 -30.00 6.47 42.47
N ASN A 597 -30.77 7.44 41.97
CA ASN A 597 -32.19 7.29 41.67
C ASN A 597 -32.48 7.51 40.18
N GLY A 598 -31.63 8.25 39.46
CA GLY A 598 -31.81 8.52 38.03
C GLY A 598 -32.86 9.58 37.73
N MET A 599 -33.05 10.56 38.62
CA MET A 599 -33.91 11.72 38.36
C MET A 599 -33.24 12.66 37.35
N ILE A 600 -34.01 13.15 36.37
CA ILE A 600 -33.50 14.07 35.33
C ILE A 600 -34.21 15.42 35.47
N GLU A 601 -33.47 16.52 35.45
CA GLU A 601 -34.00 17.88 35.53
C GLU A 601 -33.45 18.75 34.41
N PHE A 602 -34.35 19.37 33.65
CA PHE A 602 -34.07 20.46 32.72
C PHE A 602 -34.50 21.76 33.39
N ASP A 603 -33.57 22.69 33.54
CA ASP A 603 -33.79 23.98 34.19
C ASP A 603 -33.45 25.13 33.23
N ASN A 604 -34.50 25.78 32.70
CA ASN A 604 -34.45 26.97 31.86
C ASN A 604 -33.52 26.82 30.65
N VAL A 605 -33.58 25.66 29.99
CA VAL A 605 -32.65 25.29 28.93
C VAL A 605 -32.96 26.05 27.65
N CYS A 606 -31.97 26.80 27.16
CA CYS A 606 -31.99 27.49 25.87
C CYS A 606 -30.93 26.89 24.95
N PHE A 607 -31.33 26.56 23.71
CA PHE A 607 -30.40 25.99 22.75
C PHE A 607 -30.60 26.39 21.30
N HIS A 608 -29.50 26.58 20.57
CA HIS A 608 -29.45 26.75 19.12
C HIS A 608 -28.26 26.01 18.47
N TYR A 609 -28.44 25.45 17.27
CA TYR A 609 -27.30 24.87 16.52
C TYR A 609 -26.44 25.95 15.83
N GLN A 610 -27.09 27.04 15.42
CA GLN A 610 -26.49 28.22 14.79
C GLN A 610 -27.16 29.44 15.39
N ASN A 611 -26.42 30.54 15.58
CA ASN A 611 -26.90 31.73 16.30
C ASN A 611 -28.19 32.34 15.73
N GLU A 612 -28.48 32.07 14.45
CA GLU A 612 -29.63 32.63 13.72
C GLU A 612 -30.98 32.00 14.11
N ARG A 613 -30.99 30.76 14.65
CA ARG A 613 -32.24 30.04 14.94
C ARG A 613 -32.21 29.32 16.27
N GLN A 614 -32.94 29.88 17.24
CA GLN A 614 -33.18 29.22 18.53
C GLN A 614 -34.16 28.06 18.37
N ILE A 615 -33.73 26.88 18.84
CA ILE A 615 -34.49 25.63 18.75
C ILE A 615 -35.21 25.33 20.07
N LEU A 616 -34.56 25.54 21.21
CA LEU A 616 -35.17 25.41 22.54
C LEU A 616 -35.17 26.76 23.24
N LYS A 617 -36.31 27.15 23.79
CA LYS A 617 -36.54 28.43 24.46
C LYS A 617 -37.06 28.15 25.87
N ASN A 618 -36.18 28.35 26.86
CA ASN A 618 -36.52 28.28 28.28
C ASN A 618 -37.26 26.99 28.68
N VAL A 619 -36.78 25.83 28.23
CA VAL A 619 -37.43 24.54 28.47
C VAL A 619 -37.09 24.04 29.87
N SER A 620 -38.12 23.82 30.69
CA SER A 620 -37.98 23.34 32.08
C SER A 620 -38.94 22.19 32.37
N PHE A 621 -38.40 21.05 32.81
CA PHE A 621 -39.19 19.89 33.26
C PHE A 621 -38.33 18.92 34.07
N SER A 622 -38.97 18.01 34.80
CA SER A 622 -38.30 16.94 35.54
C SER A 622 -38.92 15.59 35.26
N ILE A 623 -38.09 14.55 35.28
CA ILE A 623 -38.46 13.13 35.17
C ILE A 623 -38.08 12.46 36.48
N LEU A 624 -39.07 11.95 37.20
CA LEU A 624 -38.86 11.27 38.47
C LEU A 624 -38.20 9.89 38.28
N PRO A 625 -37.52 9.36 39.30
CA PRO A 625 -36.97 8.00 39.28
C PRO A 625 -37.99 6.95 38.86
N GLY A 626 -37.68 6.15 37.84
CA GLY A 626 -38.57 5.09 37.33
C GLY A 626 -39.80 5.58 36.56
N GLN A 627 -39.95 6.90 36.37
CA GLN A 627 -41.05 7.50 35.62
C GLN A 627 -40.77 7.46 34.11
N THR A 628 -41.82 7.24 33.34
CA THR A 628 -41.80 7.34 31.87
C THR A 628 -42.37 8.69 31.44
N LEU A 629 -41.51 9.54 30.87
CA LEU A 629 -41.92 10.82 30.28
C LEU A 629 -41.88 10.73 28.76
N ALA A 630 -42.96 11.13 28.10
CA ALA A 630 -43.04 11.22 26.65
C ALA A 630 -43.00 12.69 26.16
N ILE A 631 -42.32 12.94 25.04
CA ILE A 631 -42.25 14.23 24.36
C ILE A 631 -42.87 14.09 22.98
N VAL A 632 -43.86 14.94 22.68
CA VAL A 632 -44.53 15.03 21.38
C VAL A 632 -44.61 16.47 20.89
N GLY A 633 -44.90 16.62 19.61
CA GLY A 633 -45.04 17.93 18.98
C GLY A 633 -44.80 17.86 17.47
N PRO A 634 -45.09 18.94 16.73
CA PRO A 634 -44.88 19.02 15.29
C PRO A 634 -43.41 18.77 14.90
N SER A 635 -43.18 18.49 13.62
CA SER A 635 -41.83 18.39 13.08
C SER A 635 -41.07 19.70 13.28
N GLY A 636 -39.79 19.61 13.65
CA GLY A 636 -38.97 20.79 13.95
C GLY A 636 -39.20 21.44 15.32
N ALA A 637 -40.08 20.91 16.18
CA ALA A 637 -40.32 21.46 17.52
C ALA A 637 -39.11 21.42 18.45
N GLY A 638 -38.12 20.55 18.22
CA GLY A 638 -36.91 20.43 19.05
C GLY A 638 -36.77 19.12 19.85
N LYS A 639 -37.65 18.13 19.61
CA LYS A 639 -37.69 16.84 20.34
C LYS A 639 -36.35 16.09 20.34
N SER A 640 -35.78 15.83 19.16
CA SER A 640 -34.48 15.13 19.05
C SER A 640 -33.32 15.97 19.60
N THR A 641 -33.47 17.29 19.71
CA THR A 641 -32.46 18.16 20.33
C THR A 641 -32.38 17.92 21.84
N ILE A 642 -33.51 17.66 22.51
CA ILE A 642 -33.53 17.30 23.94
C ILE A 642 -32.74 16.01 24.19
N VAL A 643 -32.97 14.98 23.37
CA VAL A 643 -32.23 13.71 23.44
C VAL A 643 -30.72 13.95 23.23
N ARG A 644 -30.35 14.76 22.23
CA ARG A 644 -28.95 15.08 21.93
C ARG A 644 -28.26 15.86 23.05
N LEU A 645 -28.98 16.76 23.72
CA LEU A 645 -28.46 17.54 24.87
C LEU A 645 -28.32 16.66 26.12
N LEU A 646 -29.29 15.80 26.41
CA LEU A 646 -29.20 14.86 27.53
C LEU A 646 -28.03 13.88 27.37
N PHE A 647 -27.75 13.44 26.14
CA PHE A 647 -26.58 12.63 25.82
C PHE A 647 -25.26 13.42 25.72
N ARG A 648 -25.34 14.75 25.94
CA ARG A 648 -24.26 15.73 25.85
C ARG A 648 -23.46 15.60 24.56
N PHE A 649 -24.17 15.54 23.42
CA PHE A 649 -23.56 15.77 22.10
C PHE A 649 -23.34 17.26 21.83
N TYR A 650 -24.05 18.10 22.57
CA TYR A 650 -23.92 19.55 22.57
C TYR A 650 -24.02 20.02 24.02
N ASP A 651 -23.33 21.12 24.35
CA ASP A 651 -23.54 21.83 25.60
C ASP A 651 -24.66 22.87 25.42
N VAL A 652 -25.35 23.19 26.53
CA VAL A 652 -26.41 24.21 26.56
C VAL A 652 -25.81 25.62 26.58
N GLN A 653 -26.47 26.59 25.95
CA GLN A 653 -26.05 28.00 25.96
C GLN A 653 -26.45 28.72 27.26
N SER A 654 -27.62 28.37 27.79
CA SER A 654 -28.16 28.89 29.05
C SER A 654 -29.07 27.85 29.70
N GLY A 655 -29.18 27.90 31.02
CA GLY A 655 -29.83 26.88 31.82
C GLY A 655 -28.89 25.74 32.21
N SER A 656 -29.45 24.66 32.77
CA SER A 656 -28.68 23.48 33.16
C SER A 656 -29.49 22.19 32.99
N ILE A 657 -28.79 21.08 32.77
CA ILE A 657 -29.37 19.73 32.76
C ILE A 657 -28.69 18.96 33.89
N LYS A 658 -29.48 18.42 34.82
CA LYS A 658 -28.99 17.72 36.00
C LYS A 658 -29.49 16.29 36.04
N ILE A 659 -28.65 15.39 36.52
CA ILE A 659 -29.01 14.01 36.86
C ILE A 659 -28.73 13.82 38.35
N ASP A 660 -29.76 13.45 39.12
CA ASP A 660 -29.71 13.36 40.59
C ASP A 660 -29.11 14.62 41.25
N GLY A 661 -29.46 15.80 40.71
CA GLY A 661 -28.98 17.10 41.18
C GLY A 661 -27.56 17.49 40.71
N THR A 662 -26.84 16.60 40.02
CA THR A 662 -25.50 16.87 39.48
C THR A 662 -25.60 17.34 38.03
N ASP A 663 -25.01 18.49 37.71
CA ASP A 663 -24.98 19.03 36.33
C ASP A 663 -24.15 18.13 35.40
N ILE A 664 -24.69 17.81 34.22
CA ILE A 664 -24.02 16.95 33.24
C ILE A 664 -22.76 17.59 32.63
N SER A 665 -22.61 18.90 32.73
CA SER A 665 -21.44 19.65 32.21
C SER A 665 -20.16 19.43 33.05
N VAL A 666 -20.31 19.09 34.33
CA VAL A 666 -19.17 18.92 35.27
C VAL A 666 -18.74 17.47 35.46
N VAL A 667 -19.37 16.52 34.78
CA VAL A 667 -19.03 15.09 34.82
C VAL A 667 -18.35 14.63 33.54
N THR A 668 -17.67 13.47 33.61
CA THR A 668 -17.02 12.89 32.43
C THR A 668 -18.06 12.40 31.41
N GLN A 669 -17.87 12.71 30.12
CA GLN A 669 -18.77 12.27 29.05
C GLN A 669 -18.92 10.75 29.00
N ASN A 670 -17.83 10.02 29.28
CA ASN A 670 -17.85 8.56 29.28
C ASN A 670 -18.76 7.99 30.37
N SER A 671 -18.72 8.52 31.60
CA SER A 671 -19.57 8.04 32.69
C SER A 671 -21.05 8.36 32.46
N LEU A 672 -21.35 9.55 31.93
CA LEU A 672 -22.70 9.96 31.53
C LEU A 672 -23.27 9.01 30.45
N ARG A 673 -22.55 8.87 29.33
CA ARG A 673 -23.01 8.04 28.19
C ARG A 673 -23.04 6.55 28.52
N ARG A 674 -22.22 6.07 29.46
CA ARG A 674 -22.31 4.68 29.95
C ARG A 674 -23.63 4.42 30.66
N SER A 675 -24.17 5.41 31.35
CA SER A 675 -25.36 5.29 32.18
C SER A 675 -26.68 5.44 31.42
N ILE A 676 -26.62 5.96 30.18
CA ILE A 676 -27.78 6.19 29.31
C ILE A 676 -27.80 5.17 28.17
N GLY A 677 -28.90 4.45 27.98
CA GLY A 677 -29.13 3.61 26.80
C GLY A 677 -30.06 4.29 25.82
N VAL A 678 -29.82 4.08 24.52
CA VAL A 678 -30.59 4.72 23.45
C VAL A 678 -31.05 3.67 22.46
N VAL A 679 -32.34 3.66 22.17
CA VAL A 679 -32.91 2.95 21.02
C VAL A 679 -33.21 4.00 19.95
N PRO A 680 -32.35 4.12 18.92
CA PRO A 680 -32.51 5.15 17.89
C PRO A 680 -33.62 4.78 16.89
N GLN A 681 -34.06 5.79 16.13
CA GLN A 681 -34.98 5.64 15.01
C GLN A 681 -34.41 4.70 13.95
N ASP A 682 -33.23 5.03 13.42
CA ASP A 682 -32.53 4.24 12.41
C ASP A 682 -31.41 3.41 13.05
N THR A 683 -31.61 2.10 13.11
CA THR A 683 -30.59 1.18 13.62
C THR A 683 -29.60 0.80 12.54
N VAL A 684 -28.36 1.29 12.68
CA VAL A 684 -27.23 0.88 11.85
C VAL A 684 -26.56 -0.38 12.41
N LEU A 685 -26.22 -1.30 11.51
CA LEU A 685 -25.48 -2.53 11.83
C LEU A 685 -24.07 -2.44 11.27
N PHE A 686 -23.10 -2.89 12.07
CA PHE A 686 -21.74 -3.10 11.57
C PHE A 686 -21.75 -4.27 10.59
N ASN A 687 -20.90 -4.19 9.55
CA ASN A 687 -20.61 -5.24 8.58
C ASN A 687 -19.84 -6.42 9.23
N LYS A 688 -20.44 -7.04 10.24
CA LYS A 688 -19.93 -8.14 11.07
C LYS A 688 -21.09 -9.06 11.44
N ASN A 689 -20.82 -10.11 12.20
CA ASN A 689 -21.85 -11.05 12.59
C ASN A 689 -22.88 -10.45 13.58
N ILE A 690 -24.04 -11.10 13.71
CA ILE A 690 -25.11 -10.69 14.63
C ILE A 690 -24.61 -10.70 16.09
N LEU A 691 -23.82 -11.72 16.47
CA LEU A 691 -23.20 -11.81 17.80
C LEU A 691 -22.44 -10.53 18.18
N TYR A 692 -21.58 -10.04 17.29
CA TYR A 692 -20.82 -8.82 17.47
C TYR A 692 -21.72 -7.60 17.58
N ASN A 693 -22.74 -7.52 16.72
CA ASN A 693 -23.67 -6.40 16.70
C ASN A 693 -24.46 -6.29 18.02
N ILE A 694 -24.90 -7.40 18.63
CA ILE A 694 -25.57 -7.36 19.94
C ILE A 694 -24.56 -7.10 21.05
N ARG A 695 -23.40 -7.78 21.04
CA ARG A 695 -22.31 -7.58 22.02
C ARG A 695 -21.78 -6.15 22.04
N TYR A 696 -21.98 -5.37 20.98
CA TYR A 696 -21.62 -3.96 20.96
C TYR A 696 -22.26 -3.14 22.09
N GLY A 697 -23.42 -3.57 22.63
CA GLY A 697 -24.02 -2.94 23.82
C GLY A 697 -23.14 -3.00 25.06
N ARG A 698 -22.39 -4.10 25.23
CA ARG A 698 -21.38 -4.28 26.29
C ARG A 698 -20.31 -5.27 25.82
N VAL A 699 -19.16 -4.75 25.40
CA VAL A 699 -18.09 -5.53 24.73
C VAL A 699 -17.54 -6.66 25.61
N THR A 700 -17.59 -6.51 26.93
CA THR A 700 -17.13 -7.50 27.92
C THR A 700 -18.15 -8.62 28.20
N ALA A 701 -19.35 -8.58 27.58
CA ALA A 701 -20.39 -9.57 27.83
C ALA A 701 -20.07 -10.95 27.27
N THR A 702 -20.48 -11.99 28.00
CA THR A 702 -20.33 -13.38 27.56
C THR A 702 -21.34 -13.76 26.48
N ASP A 703 -21.07 -14.81 25.70
CA ASP A 703 -21.99 -15.33 24.67
C ASP A 703 -23.39 -15.62 25.25
N ARG A 704 -23.45 -16.19 26.47
CA ARG A 704 -24.71 -16.48 27.17
C ARG A 704 -25.51 -15.21 27.54
N GLU A 705 -24.82 -14.15 27.96
CA GLU A 705 -25.50 -12.87 28.24
C GLU A 705 -26.07 -12.25 26.96
N VAL A 706 -25.33 -12.37 25.84
CA VAL A 706 -25.80 -11.91 24.52
C VAL A 706 -27.02 -12.70 24.05
N GLU A 707 -27.03 -14.02 24.22
CA GLU A 707 -28.18 -14.87 23.90
C GLU A 707 -29.40 -14.52 24.75
N ASN A 708 -29.21 -14.31 26.06
CA ASN A 708 -30.29 -13.89 26.95
C ASN A 708 -30.88 -12.54 26.54
N ALA A 709 -30.03 -11.55 26.23
CA ALA A 709 -30.50 -10.25 25.73
C ALA A 709 -31.28 -10.39 24.41
N ALA A 710 -30.84 -11.28 23.51
CA ALA A 710 -31.54 -11.57 22.27
C ALA A 710 -32.88 -12.29 22.48
N ARG A 711 -33.01 -13.13 23.50
CA ARG A 711 -34.30 -13.76 23.88
C ARG A 711 -35.28 -12.74 24.42
N THR A 712 -34.83 -11.88 25.33
CA THR A 712 -35.66 -10.81 25.90
C THR A 712 -36.09 -9.80 24.84
N ALA A 713 -35.26 -9.54 23.83
CA ALA A 713 -35.61 -8.73 22.66
C ALA A 713 -36.39 -9.51 21.58
N GLU A 714 -36.80 -10.76 21.86
CA GLU A 714 -37.51 -11.65 20.93
C GLU A 714 -36.84 -11.80 19.54
N MET A 715 -35.51 -11.81 19.51
CA MET A 715 -34.70 -11.97 18.29
C MET A 715 -34.04 -13.35 18.19
N HIS A 716 -33.92 -14.08 19.32
CA HIS A 716 -33.22 -15.36 19.39
C HIS A 716 -33.75 -16.42 18.41
N ASP A 717 -35.06 -16.66 18.40
CA ASP A 717 -35.66 -17.69 17.55
C ASP A 717 -35.47 -17.34 16.06
N ARG A 718 -35.59 -16.05 15.73
CA ARG A 718 -35.32 -15.57 14.38
C ARG A 718 -33.86 -15.78 13.98
N ILE A 719 -32.91 -15.49 14.86
CA ILE A 719 -31.48 -15.75 14.62
C ILE A 719 -31.24 -17.24 14.36
N ASN A 720 -31.88 -18.13 15.12
CA ASN A 720 -31.75 -19.58 14.93
C ASN A 720 -32.30 -20.07 13.58
N THR A 721 -33.16 -19.30 12.89
CA THR A 721 -33.60 -19.63 11.52
C THR A 721 -32.56 -19.31 10.45
N PHE A 722 -31.53 -18.51 10.76
CA PHE A 722 -30.48 -18.19 9.79
C PHE A 722 -29.48 -19.35 9.66
N PRO A 723 -28.94 -19.62 8.44
CA PRO A 723 -28.03 -20.75 8.22
C PRO A 723 -26.79 -20.80 9.12
N GLU A 724 -26.29 -19.64 9.54
CA GLU A 724 -25.11 -19.52 10.41
C GLU A 724 -25.46 -19.04 11.83
N GLY A 725 -26.75 -18.95 12.16
CA GLY A 725 -27.24 -18.46 13.44
C GLY A 725 -26.62 -17.11 13.84
N TYR A 726 -26.05 -17.05 15.04
CA TYR A 726 -25.36 -15.86 15.56
C TYR A 726 -24.12 -15.44 14.77
N LYS A 727 -23.54 -16.34 13.95
CA LYS A 727 -22.37 -16.05 13.10
C LYS A 727 -22.74 -15.41 11.76
N THR A 728 -24.03 -15.36 11.41
CA THR A 728 -24.51 -14.72 10.18
C THR A 728 -24.02 -13.29 10.08
N ILE A 729 -23.36 -12.97 8.96
CA ILE A 729 -22.85 -11.62 8.65
C ILE A 729 -24.02 -10.73 8.24
N VAL A 730 -24.18 -9.60 8.92
CA VAL A 730 -25.20 -8.58 8.63
C VAL A 730 -24.54 -7.24 8.28
N GLY A 731 -25.31 -6.30 7.75
CA GLY A 731 -24.84 -4.97 7.35
C GLY A 731 -25.17 -4.67 5.88
N GLU A 732 -24.54 -3.65 5.29
CA GLU A 732 -24.75 -3.24 3.89
C GLU A 732 -24.38 -4.33 2.88
N ARG A 733 -23.32 -5.11 3.19
CA ARG A 733 -22.79 -6.19 2.32
C ARG A 733 -23.17 -7.60 2.78
N GLY A 734 -23.89 -7.72 3.90
CA GLY A 734 -24.31 -8.99 4.49
C GLY A 734 -25.79 -9.29 4.25
N LEU A 735 -26.35 -10.21 5.04
CA LEU A 735 -27.79 -10.44 5.08
C LEU A 735 -28.49 -9.17 5.56
N LYS A 736 -29.45 -8.69 4.76
CA LYS A 736 -30.27 -7.52 5.09
C LYS A 736 -31.38 -7.95 6.05
N LEU A 737 -31.26 -7.54 7.31
CA LEU A 737 -32.35 -7.66 8.29
C LEU A 737 -33.50 -6.71 7.93
N SER A 738 -34.73 -7.12 8.23
CA SER A 738 -35.91 -6.25 8.13
C SER A 738 -35.82 -5.07 9.10
N GLY A 739 -36.64 -4.03 8.91
CA GLY A 739 -36.68 -2.88 9.83
C GLY A 739 -36.93 -3.30 11.28
N GLY A 740 -37.92 -4.17 11.51
CA GLY A 740 -38.25 -4.67 12.85
C GLY A 740 -37.14 -5.52 13.47
N GLU A 741 -36.49 -6.37 12.66
CA GLU A 741 -35.35 -7.17 13.11
C GLU A 741 -34.16 -6.29 13.52
N LYS A 742 -33.88 -5.22 12.76
CA LYS A 742 -32.86 -4.23 13.15
C LYS A 742 -33.22 -3.55 14.48
N GLN A 743 -34.48 -3.16 14.66
CA GLN A 743 -34.98 -2.58 15.91
C GLN A 743 -34.76 -3.53 17.10
N ARG A 744 -35.10 -4.82 16.96
CA ARG A 744 -34.89 -5.84 18.00
C ARG A 744 -33.42 -6.00 18.35
N VAL A 745 -32.52 -5.89 17.38
CA VAL A 745 -31.06 -5.86 17.65
C VAL A 745 -30.66 -4.62 18.46
N ALA A 746 -31.22 -3.43 18.19
CA ALA A 746 -30.97 -2.24 19.01
C ALA A 746 -31.53 -2.37 20.44
N ILE A 747 -32.71 -2.99 20.59
CA ILE A 747 -33.28 -3.31 21.89
C ILE A 747 -32.37 -4.26 22.66
N ALA A 748 -31.91 -5.34 22.02
CA ALA A 748 -30.95 -6.28 22.62
C ALA A 748 -29.64 -5.60 23.06
N ARG A 749 -29.11 -4.66 22.26
CA ARG A 749 -27.93 -3.84 22.64
C ARG A 749 -28.20 -3.05 23.93
N THR A 750 -29.38 -2.45 24.04
CA THR A 750 -29.77 -1.61 25.18
C THR A 750 -30.00 -2.45 26.43
N LEU A 751 -30.66 -3.61 26.30
CA LEU A 751 -30.83 -4.57 27.39
C LEU A 751 -29.48 -5.07 27.92
N LEU A 752 -28.55 -5.41 27.02
CA LEU A 752 -27.22 -5.89 27.39
C LEU A 752 -26.37 -4.81 28.08
N LYS A 753 -26.55 -3.55 27.68
CA LYS A 753 -25.91 -2.39 28.31
C LYS A 753 -26.42 -2.16 29.74
N ALA A 754 -27.66 -2.52 30.03
CA ALA A 754 -28.33 -2.35 31.33
C ALA A 754 -28.19 -0.91 31.91
N PRO A 755 -28.64 0.12 31.18
CA PRO A 755 -28.53 1.51 31.60
C PRO A 755 -29.50 1.86 32.75
N ALA A 756 -29.21 2.92 33.50
CA ALA A 756 -30.12 3.48 34.51
C ALA A 756 -31.20 4.38 33.86
N ILE A 757 -30.85 5.04 32.75
CA ILE A 757 -31.71 5.93 31.99
C ILE A 757 -31.90 5.37 30.58
N VAL A 758 -33.15 5.30 30.10
CA VAL A 758 -33.48 4.79 28.76
C VAL A 758 -34.06 5.92 27.92
N LEU A 759 -33.50 6.11 26.71
CA LEU A 759 -34.00 7.04 25.71
C LEU A 759 -34.55 6.25 24.52
N LEU A 760 -35.81 6.48 24.16
CA LEU A 760 -36.43 5.94 22.96
C LEU A 760 -36.66 7.09 21.97
N ASP A 761 -35.94 7.10 20.85
CA ASP A 761 -36.06 8.16 19.82
C ASP A 761 -36.79 7.61 18.60
N GLU A 762 -38.10 7.85 18.51
CA GLU A 762 -38.98 7.40 17.42
C GLU A 762 -38.82 5.90 17.06
N ALA A 763 -38.66 5.05 18.07
CA ALA A 763 -38.29 3.64 17.93
C ALA A 763 -39.30 2.73 17.18
N THR A 764 -40.40 3.25 16.66
CA THR A 764 -41.37 2.47 15.87
C THR A 764 -41.81 3.16 14.57
N SER A 765 -41.26 4.34 14.25
CA SER A 765 -41.78 5.16 13.13
C SER A 765 -41.58 4.51 11.76
N ALA A 766 -40.51 3.73 11.58
CA ALA A 766 -40.18 3.03 10.33
C ALA A 766 -40.86 1.65 10.17
N LEU A 767 -41.71 1.25 11.11
CA LEU A 767 -42.29 -0.10 11.15
C LEU A 767 -43.76 -0.13 10.71
N ASP A 768 -44.16 -1.23 10.09
CA ASP A 768 -45.56 -1.55 9.87
C ASP A 768 -46.29 -1.82 11.20
N THR A 769 -47.60 -1.60 11.22
CA THR A 769 -48.42 -1.65 12.45
C THR A 769 -48.37 -3.00 13.16
N HIS A 770 -48.22 -4.11 12.43
CA HIS A 770 -48.15 -5.45 13.02
C HIS A 770 -46.81 -5.65 13.71
N THR A 771 -45.70 -5.35 13.03
CA THR A 771 -44.35 -5.42 13.58
C THR A 771 -44.16 -4.46 14.77
N GLU A 772 -44.80 -3.28 14.74
CA GLU A 772 -44.81 -2.33 15.85
C GLU A 772 -45.41 -2.92 17.14
N ARG A 773 -46.59 -3.56 17.05
CA ARG A 773 -47.23 -4.20 18.22
C ARG A 773 -46.35 -5.30 18.81
N GLN A 774 -45.66 -6.06 17.96
CA GLN A 774 -44.76 -7.12 18.41
C GLN A 774 -43.48 -6.60 19.07
N ILE A 775 -43.09 -5.34 18.83
CA ILE A 775 -41.88 -4.75 19.41
C ILE A 775 -42.21 -3.95 20.69
N GLN A 776 -43.47 -3.53 20.87
CA GLN A 776 -43.89 -2.83 22.10
C GLN A 776 -43.63 -3.64 23.37
N SER A 777 -43.87 -4.95 23.38
CA SER A 777 -43.57 -5.83 24.52
C SER A 777 -42.09 -5.75 24.93
N ALA A 778 -41.21 -5.83 23.94
CA ALA A 778 -39.76 -5.76 24.13
C ALA A 778 -39.33 -4.36 24.59
N LEU A 779 -39.94 -3.29 24.07
CA LEU A 779 -39.67 -1.91 24.51
C LEU A 779 -40.12 -1.67 25.95
N GLN A 780 -41.29 -2.17 26.34
CA GLN A 780 -41.78 -2.07 27.71
C GLN A 780 -40.82 -2.76 28.68
N THR A 781 -40.36 -3.96 28.34
CA THR A 781 -39.35 -4.70 29.11
C THR A 781 -38.03 -3.93 29.28
N VAL A 782 -37.66 -3.09 28.30
CA VAL A 782 -36.46 -2.22 28.42
C VAL A 782 -36.71 -1.07 29.40
N CYS A 783 -37.93 -0.56 29.49
CA CYS A 783 -38.29 0.61 30.30
C CYS A 783 -38.62 0.24 31.75
N ASP A 784 -39.03 -1.00 32.01
CA ASP A 784 -39.43 -1.47 33.33
C ASP A 784 -38.41 -1.15 34.43
N GLY A 785 -38.85 -0.40 35.45
CA GLY A 785 -38.05 -0.02 36.60
C GLY A 785 -36.93 0.99 36.32
N ARG A 786 -36.95 1.68 35.17
CA ARG A 786 -35.92 2.65 34.75
C ARG A 786 -36.54 4.00 34.40
N THR A 787 -35.80 5.07 34.66
CA THR A 787 -36.19 6.41 34.21
C THR A 787 -36.15 6.45 32.69
N THR A 788 -37.29 6.74 32.06
CA THR A 788 -37.47 6.59 30.62
C THR A 788 -37.92 7.90 29.98
N LEU A 789 -37.24 8.31 28.91
CA LEU A 789 -37.63 9.42 28.05
C LEU A 789 -37.98 8.90 26.65
N ILE A 790 -39.22 9.10 26.24
CA ILE A 790 -39.73 8.66 24.93
C ILE A 790 -39.98 9.87 24.05
N VAL A 791 -39.32 9.95 22.91
CA VAL A 791 -39.70 10.87 21.82
C VAL A 791 -40.54 10.10 20.82
N ALA A 792 -41.79 10.53 20.64
CA ALA A 792 -42.71 9.83 19.76
C ALA A 792 -43.26 10.73 18.65
N HIS A 793 -43.42 10.12 17.48
CA HIS A 793 -44.23 10.66 16.39
C HIS A 793 -45.64 10.04 16.39
N ARG A 794 -45.80 8.78 16.82
CA ARG A 794 -47.08 8.08 16.93
C ARG A 794 -47.62 8.20 18.35
N LEU A 795 -48.74 8.89 18.54
CA LEU A 795 -49.28 9.13 19.88
C LEU A 795 -49.75 7.84 20.56
N SER A 796 -50.13 6.82 19.79
CA SER A 796 -50.50 5.49 20.32
C SER A 796 -49.37 4.79 21.08
N THR A 797 -48.12 5.13 20.78
CA THR A 797 -46.95 4.53 21.41
C THR A 797 -46.61 5.13 22.78
N ILE A 798 -47.27 6.22 23.16
CA ILE A 798 -46.99 6.96 24.40
C ILE A 798 -48.23 7.16 25.27
N SER A 799 -49.36 6.56 24.90
CA SER A 799 -50.59 6.64 25.70
C SER A 799 -50.42 6.05 27.11
N HIS A 800 -49.44 5.16 27.30
CA HIS A 800 -49.09 4.56 28.57
C HIS A 800 -48.02 5.34 29.36
N ALA A 801 -47.55 6.48 28.87
CA ALA A 801 -46.55 7.28 29.58
C ALA A 801 -47.17 7.98 30.80
N ASP A 802 -46.43 8.04 31.91
CA ASP A 802 -46.89 8.68 33.15
C ASP A 802 -47.12 10.18 32.96
N VAL A 803 -46.23 10.83 32.19
CA VAL A 803 -46.30 12.26 31.88
C VAL A 803 -46.00 12.46 30.40
N ILE A 804 -46.82 13.26 29.74
CA ILE A 804 -46.63 13.69 28.36
C ILE A 804 -46.36 15.20 28.35
N ILE A 805 -45.29 15.59 27.64
CA ILE A 805 -44.93 16.97 27.34
C ILE A 805 -45.20 17.24 25.86
N VAL A 806 -45.98 18.28 25.58
CA VAL A 806 -46.19 18.78 24.23
C VAL A 806 -45.26 19.97 24.01
N LEU A 807 -44.41 19.85 23.00
CA LEU A 807 -43.42 20.84 22.62
C LEU A 807 -43.83 21.51 21.31
N LYS A 808 -43.88 22.84 21.30
CA LYS A 808 -44.25 23.63 20.12
C LYS A 808 -43.35 24.86 20.04
N ASP A 809 -42.80 25.11 18.86
CA ASP A 809 -41.93 26.27 18.58
C ASP A 809 -40.75 26.47 19.56
N GLY A 810 -40.27 25.36 20.13
CA GLY A 810 -39.16 25.32 21.09
C GLY A 810 -39.54 25.46 22.56
N GLU A 811 -40.83 25.52 22.88
CA GLU A 811 -41.36 25.75 24.23
C GLU A 811 -42.29 24.60 24.66
N VAL A 812 -42.40 24.39 25.97
CA VAL A 812 -43.34 23.43 26.56
C VAL A 812 -44.72 24.11 26.67
N VAL A 813 -45.67 23.67 25.85
CA VAL A 813 -47.02 24.26 25.80
C VAL A 813 -48.04 23.51 26.64
N GLU A 814 -47.89 22.19 26.78
CA GLU A 814 -48.78 21.36 27.59
C GLU A 814 -48.00 20.28 28.34
N ARG A 815 -48.51 19.94 29.53
CA ARG A 815 -48.02 18.85 30.38
C ARG A 815 -49.22 18.19 31.06
N GLY A 816 -49.23 16.86 31.12
CA GLY A 816 -50.26 16.07 31.80
C GLY A 816 -50.20 14.60 31.40
N SER A 817 -51.11 13.78 31.94
CA SER A 817 -51.32 12.41 31.46
C SER A 817 -52.10 12.38 30.14
N HIS A 818 -52.17 11.21 29.50
CA HIS A 818 -52.93 11.02 28.26
C HIS A 818 -54.38 11.49 28.40
N ASP A 819 -55.06 11.03 29.45
CA ASP A 819 -56.47 11.33 29.69
C ASP A 819 -56.69 12.81 30.03
N GLU A 820 -55.80 13.40 30.85
CA GLU A 820 -55.85 14.83 31.18
C GLU A 820 -55.71 15.72 29.93
N LEU A 821 -54.77 15.41 29.05
CA LEU A 821 -54.51 16.21 27.85
C LEU A 821 -55.61 16.08 26.79
N LEU A 822 -56.33 14.96 26.75
CA LEU A 822 -57.50 14.78 25.87
C LEU A 822 -58.72 15.59 26.32
N THR A 823 -58.88 15.82 27.63
CA THR A 823 -60.03 16.57 28.18
C THR A 823 -59.91 18.09 28.03
N LYS A 824 -58.71 18.61 27.71
CA LYS A 824 -58.49 20.05 27.48
C LYS A 824 -59.17 20.53 26.19
N THR A 825 -60.10 21.45 26.32
CA THR A 825 -60.72 22.17 25.19
C THR A 825 -59.66 23.01 24.46
N ASP A 826 -59.58 22.88 23.13
CA ASP A 826 -58.53 23.48 22.28
C ASP A 826 -57.08 23.07 22.59
N GLY A 827 -56.89 21.89 23.19
CA GLY A 827 -55.56 21.35 23.44
C GLY A 827 -54.80 20.94 22.16
N VAL A 828 -53.52 21.29 22.08
CA VAL A 828 -52.61 20.90 20.99
C VAL A 828 -52.50 19.37 20.93
N TYR A 829 -52.38 18.69 22.07
CA TYR A 829 -52.37 17.23 22.13
C TYR A 829 -53.63 16.59 21.52
N ALA A 830 -54.81 17.04 21.95
CA ALA A 830 -56.10 16.51 21.48
C ALA A 830 -56.29 16.71 19.96
N SER A 831 -55.84 17.86 19.44
CA SER A 831 -55.86 18.13 17.99
C SER A 831 -54.96 17.16 17.20
N MET A 832 -53.74 16.90 17.67
CA MET A 832 -52.81 15.95 17.05
C MET A 832 -53.36 14.51 17.12
N TRP A 833 -53.98 14.14 18.24
CA TRP A 833 -54.62 12.83 18.42
C TRP A 833 -55.72 12.60 17.40
N LYS A 834 -56.63 13.58 17.25
CA LYS A 834 -57.72 13.51 16.28
C LYS A 834 -57.23 13.42 14.83
N GLN A 835 -56.17 14.15 14.50
CA GLN A 835 -55.55 14.07 13.17
C GLN A 835 -54.99 12.67 12.90
N GLN A 836 -54.23 12.10 13.84
CA GLN A 836 -53.66 10.76 13.67
C GLN A 836 -54.73 9.67 13.61
N SER A 837 -55.75 9.71 14.49
CA SER A 837 -56.83 8.71 14.48
C SER A 837 -57.62 8.69 13.17
N THR A 838 -57.81 9.85 12.54
CA THR A 838 -58.51 9.97 11.26
C THR A 838 -57.70 9.38 10.10
N SER A 839 -56.37 9.55 10.13
CA SER A 839 -55.45 8.91 9.16
C SER A 839 -55.42 7.38 9.30
N TYR A 840 -55.48 6.83 10.52
CA TYR A 840 -55.56 5.39 10.72
C TYR A 840 -56.88 4.78 10.23
N THR A 841 -58.00 5.47 10.43
CA THR A 841 -59.34 4.97 10.06
C THR A 841 -59.56 4.95 8.54
N ASN A 842 -58.90 5.83 7.79
CA ASN A 842 -58.99 5.88 6.33
C ASN A 842 -58.05 4.88 5.62
N ALA A 843 -57.02 4.36 6.28
CA ALA A 843 -56.13 3.35 5.73
C ALA A 843 -56.72 1.92 5.77
N ASP A 844 -57.70 1.68 6.64
CA ASP A 844 -58.36 0.37 6.84
C ASP A 844 -59.68 0.19 6.07
N LYS A 845 -60.09 1.15 5.22
CA LYS A 845 -61.23 0.94 4.31
C LYS A 845 -60.74 0.25 3.03
N PRO A 846 -61.30 -0.91 2.64
CA PRO A 846 -61.09 -1.43 1.31
C PRO A 846 -61.66 -0.42 0.32
N THR A 847 -60.84 0.07 -0.60
CA THR A 847 -61.29 0.76 -1.80
C THR A 847 -62.16 -0.22 -2.59
N THR A 848 -63.48 -0.14 -2.40
CA THR A 848 -64.42 -0.64 -3.39
C THR A 848 -64.25 0.21 -4.63
N ILE A 849 -63.51 -0.32 -5.59
CA ILE A 849 -63.49 0.18 -6.96
C ILE A 849 -64.91 -0.03 -7.49
N SER A 850 -65.69 1.05 -7.58
CA SER A 850 -66.86 1.08 -8.45
C SER A 850 -66.35 1.28 -9.87
N ASP A 851 -66.42 0.22 -10.65
CA ASP A 851 -66.38 0.29 -12.11
C ASP A 851 -67.55 1.17 -12.58
N ASP A 852 -67.23 2.36 -13.08
CA ASP A 852 -68.02 2.99 -14.13
C ASP A 852 -67.05 3.56 -15.17
N SER A 853 -67.08 2.91 -16.33
CA SER A 853 -66.28 3.19 -17.50
C SER A 853 -66.82 4.36 -18.33
N ALA A 854 -65.89 4.96 -19.07
CA ALA A 854 -66.06 5.77 -20.29
C ALA A 854 -66.37 7.27 -20.11
N ASP A 855 -65.34 8.10 -20.20
CA ASP A 855 -65.06 8.75 -21.50
C ASP A 855 -63.64 9.32 -21.55
N GLY A 856 -62.96 9.05 -22.65
CA GLY A 856 -61.62 9.56 -22.91
C GLY A 856 -61.69 10.98 -23.45
N GLN A 857 -61.10 11.94 -22.73
CA GLN A 857 -60.60 13.16 -23.33
C GLN A 857 -59.23 13.54 -22.76
N VAL A 858 -58.28 13.57 -23.70
CA VAL A 858 -56.92 14.06 -23.56
C VAL A 858 -56.95 15.52 -23.09
N PHE A 859 -56.38 15.80 -21.92
CA PHE A 859 -55.94 17.14 -21.54
C PHE A 859 -54.43 17.11 -21.24
N ALA A 860 -53.67 17.76 -22.12
CA ALA A 860 -52.29 18.13 -21.87
C ALA A 860 -52.23 19.20 -20.76
N PRO A 861 -51.26 19.15 -19.83
CA PRO A 861 -50.91 20.32 -19.05
C PRO A 861 -49.72 21.02 -19.72
N THR A 862 -50.02 22.14 -20.37
CA THR A 862 -49.08 23.27 -20.46
C THR A 862 -48.71 23.68 -19.04
N ASN A 863 -47.44 23.60 -18.67
CA ASN A 863 -46.93 24.35 -17.54
C ASN A 863 -45.68 25.13 -17.94
N GLN A 864 -45.91 26.44 -18.00
CA GLN A 864 -44.92 27.48 -18.16
C GLN A 864 -43.94 27.44 -16.99
N SER A 865 -42.67 27.57 -17.36
CA SER A 865 -41.55 27.88 -16.51
C SER A 865 -41.77 29.23 -15.80
N HIS A 866 -41.85 29.20 -14.47
CA HIS A 866 -41.50 30.36 -13.66
C HIS A 866 -40.28 30.03 -12.82
N HIS A 867 -39.15 30.59 -13.27
CA HIS A 867 -38.01 30.89 -12.43
C HIS A 867 -38.46 31.70 -11.21
N HIS A 868 -38.04 31.30 -10.02
CA HIS A 868 -37.57 32.26 -9.02
C HIS A 868 -36.56 31.62 -8.05
N HIS A 869 -35.47 32.35 -7.89
CA HIS A 869 -34.39 32.18 -6.91
C HIS A 869 -34.91 31.99 -5.47
N HIS A 870 -34.37 31.01 -4.75
CA HIS A 870 -33.56 31.23 -3.55
C HIS A 870 -32.85 29.96 -3.08
#